data_AF-A0A958DI60-F1
#
_entry.id   AF-A0A958DI60-F1
#
_cell.length_a   1.000
_cell.length_b   1.000
_cell.length_c   1.000
_cell.angle_alpha   90.00
_cell.angle_beta   90.00
_cell.angle_gamma   90.00
#
_symmetry.space_group_name_H-M   'P 1'
#
loop_
_entity.id
_entity.type
_entity.pdbx_description
1 polymer ?
#
loop_
_entity_poly.entity_id
_entity_poly.type
_entity_poly.pdbx_seq_one_letter_code
_entity_poly.pdbx_strand_id
1 'polypeptide(L)'
;MSRTVLLISYEPLVHRLKEHIERQYQKTVDYLLLPRSFFDEAPRYKIDEYVRYYEEICRYLEGVSPTSLRNFMVIVTSWVNFQNFEDWNPLLHYEENRERHYPPEVLLSWLVLTYPEIRWIFLNHAFSRHKGGRFKLHSLPPDMDLTDIFQPTSCIPLFDPCGLRNAIRENIVSRLQHDGRAATAEIPRRKLFAAAIDEEVNYAYMNAYTAYRFGYRAWAINTWQMLHSVFGHPGKKFAVVFEDLYLNFPDKPHQSSFPETQTEDNDATDQEIRLSNLTRRDTLLPAFQNVQHRVLVTVGPRAREQEGDIWNNNMTYLKSLKGKSRILFKPFAGIFDLWKGAGLFERERKGWHFFRKKPRQADDFDWPPSRSDRREGSDPHSAPGKLLIIAQRLIKRAVKILHETETVPDAIHAAVLALEAKELLASRTPTTAMEALAVQHQAEISAESMFYGIEYNLNVKDRFRDIAREVASIGYWFRPASYKKSTINARLTIVESLANRFRELNQFEEEHYCLAEARRLRFDFWLRQKWYHRPAWPFVKYTDFLLRSLWNLFAAVVLWLIVFAGVYCWGKHGIAGFDNIYNAFTESTAFFFTLEQVSEPGEALLFGSKNYWNLLLAVQGLVSFSTLGLFLTHFYMIISRK
;
A
#
# COMPACT_ATOMS: atom_id res chain seq x y z
N MET A 1 0.04 -23.10 14.13
CA MET A 1 -1.41 -22.87 14.03
C MET A 1 -2.02 -23.97 13.16
N SER A 2 -3.05 -24.66 13.64
CA SER A 2 -3.80 -25.60 12.78
C SER A 2 -4.59 -24.80 11.75
N ARG A 3 -4.44 -25.16 10.47
CA ARG A 3 -5.26 -24.59 9.41
C ARG A 3 -6.62 -25.27 9.41
N THR A 4 -7.68 -24.47 9.35
CA THR A 4 -9.02 -24.98 9.07
C THR A 4 -9.11 -25.36 7.60
N VAL A 5 -9.61 -26.56 7.34
CA VAL A 5 -9.80 -27.07 5.97
C VAL A 5 -11.29 -27.02 5.65
N LEU A 6 -11.64 -26.39 4.53
CA LEU A 6 -12.99 -26.42 3.98
C LEU A 6 -12.99 -27.27 2.70
N LEU A 7 -13.77 -28.34 2.70
CA LEU A 7 -14.01 -29.16 1.50
C LEU A 7 -15.25 -28.66 0.77
N ILE A 8 -15.09 -28.30 -0.50
CA ILE A 8 -16.23 -28.02 -1.40
C ILE A 8 -16.38 -29.21 -2.33
N SER A 9 -17.44 -30.00 -2.11
CA SER A 9 -17.66 -31.29 -2.77
C SER A 9 -19.15 -31.67 -2.80
N TYR A 10 -19.46 -32.79 -3.45
CA TYR A 10 -20.77 -33.44 -3.44
C TYR A 10 -20.74 -34.73 -2.61
N GLU A 11 -21.92 -35.25 -2.26
CA GLU A 11 -22.07 -36.56 -1.61
C GLU A 11 -22.00 -37.71 -2.64
N PRO A 12 -21.31 -38.83 -2.36
CA PRO A 12 -20.71 -39.25 -1.08
C PRO A 12 -19.21 -38.91 -0.95
N LEU A 13 -18.62 -38.20 -1.91
CA LEU A 13 -17.17 -37.95 -1.95
C LEU A 13 -16.69 -37.14 -0.75
N VAL A 14 -17.47 -36.14 -0.34
CA VAL A 14 -17.09 -35.24 0.76
C VAL A 14 -16.85 -35.98 2.08
N HIS A 15 -17.68 -36.96 2.41
CA HIS A 15 -17.60 -37.71 3.67
C HIS A 15 -16.37 -38.60 3.71
N ARG A 16 -16.05 -39.25 2.58
CA ARG A 16 -14.85 -40.09 2.46
C ARG A 16 -13.57 -39.25 2.56
N LEU A 17 -13.52 -38.10 1.89
CA LEU A 17 -12.38 -37.20 1.97
C LEU A 17 -12.22 -36.59 3.36
N LYS A 18 -13.33 -36.18 3.97
CA LYS A 18 -13.35 -35.68 5.33
C LYS A 18 -12.77 -36.70 6.31
N GLU A 19 -13.34 -37.91 6.34
CA GLU A 19 -12.89 -38.99 7.23
C GLU A 19 -11.41 -39.32 7.01
N HIS A 20 -10.98 -39.40 5.74
CA HIS A 20 -9.58 -39.64 5.40
C HIS A 20 -8.67 -38.52 5.92
N ILE A 21 -9.04 -37.25 5.72
CA ILE A 21 -8.22 -36.11 6.15
C ILE A 21 -8.16 -36.02 7.67
N GLU A 22 -9.29 -36.17 8.35
CA GLU A 22 -9.38 -36.14 9.82
C GLU A 22 -8.56 -37.27 10.44
N ARG A 23 -8.68 -38.49 9.90
CA ARG A 23 -7.97 -39.67 10.39
C ARG A 23 -6.46 -39.60 10.15
N GLN A 24 -6.04 -39.20 8.95
CA GLN A 24 -4.63 -39.25 8.54
C GLN A 24 -3.83 -38.03 9.00
N TYR A 25 -4.43 -36.83 8.98
CA TYR A 25 -3.73 -35.57 9.23
C TYR A 25 -4.11 -34.87 10.53
N GLN A 26 -5.08 -35.41 11.27
CA GLN A 26 -5.57 -34.83 12.53
C GLN A 26 -5.96 -33.34 12.36
N LYS A 27 -6.58 -33.01 11.23
CA LYS A 27 -7.08 -31.66 10.94
C LYS A 27 -8.59 -31.63 11.07
N THR A 28 -9.14 -30.55 11.59
CA THR A 28 -10.58 -30.30 11.57
C THR A 28 -11.00 -29.90 10.16
N VAL A 29 -12.00 -30.61 9.64
CA VAL A 29 -12.47 -30.44 8.27
C VAL A 29 -13.94 -30.04 8.27
N ASP A 30 -14.19 -28.81 7.88
CA ASP A 30 -15.52 -28.35 7.53
C ASP A 30 -15.80 -28.68 6.06
N TYR A 31 -17.08 -28.71 5.69
CA TYR A 31 -17.45 -28.94 4.31
C TYR A 31 -18.68 -28.13 3.89
N LEU A 32 -18.73 -27.83 2.60
CA LEU A 32 -19.87 -27.23 1.92
C LEU A 32 -20.30 -28.17 0.80
N LEU A 33 -21.56 -28.60 0.84
CA LEU A 33 -22.16 -29.44 -0.18
C LEU A 33 -22.67 -28.59 -1.33
N LEU A 34 -22.17 -28.85 -2.53
CA LEU A 34 -22.79 -28.37 -3.75
C LEU A 34 -23.43 -29.55 -4.50
N PRO A 35 -24.45 -29.30 -5.34
CA PRO A 35 -25.05 -30.34 -6.16
C PRO A 35 -23.98 -31.02 -7.01
N ARG A 36 -24.07 -32.35 -7.14
CA ARG A 36 -23.15 -33.16 -7.95
C ARG A 36 -23.01 -32.62 -9.38
N SER A 37 -24.08 -32.03 -9.90
CA SER A 37 -24.05 -31.37 -11.19
C SER A 37 -22.90 -30.38 -11.30
N PHE A 38 -22.55 -29.59 -10.29
CA PHE A 38 -21.42 -28.64 -10.36
C PHE A 38 -20.04 -29.30 -10.62
N PHE A 39 -19.88 -30.57 -10.23
CA PHE A 39 -18.60 -31.28 -10.28
C PHE A 39 -18.48 -32.25 -11.44
N ASP A 40 -19.61 -32.80 -11.90
CA ASP A 40 -19.63 -33.64 -13.08
C ASP A 40 -19.42 -32.75 -14.33
N GLU A 41 -18.83 -33.28 -15.40
CA GLU A 41 -18.73 -32.61 -16.71
C GLU A 41 -20.12 -32.55 -17.41
N ALA A 42 -21.16 -32.19 -16.68
CA ALA A 42 -22.51 -32.10 -17.21
C ALA A 42 -22.58 -30.94 -18.24
N PRO A 43 -23.18 -31.17 -19.42
CA PRO A 43 -22.96 -30.32 -20.59
C PRO A 43 -23.66 -28.95 -20.56
N ARG A 44 -24.46 -28.62 -19.54
CA ARG A 44 -25.35 -27.44 -19.56
C ARG A 44 -25.56 -26.87 -18.16
N TYR A 45 -25.13 -25.63 -17.95
CA TYR A 45 -25.43 -24.87 -16.73
C TYR A 45 -26.11 -23.55 -17.07
N LYS A 46 -27.04 -23.13 -16.20
CA LYS A 46 -27.58 -21.78 -16.24
C LYS A 46 -26.68 -20.85 -15.42
N ILE A 47 -26.42 -19.65 -15.91
CA ILE A 47 -25.60 -18.63 -15.21
C ILE A 47 -26.14 -18.37 -13.79
N ASP A 48 -27.46 -18.38 -13.64
CA ASP A 48 -28.12 -18.17 -12.34
C ASP A 48 -27.73 -19.21 -11.29
N GLU A 49 -27.46 -20.45 -11.71
CA GLU A 49 -26.99 -21.51 -10.80
C GLU A 49 -25.56 -21.22 -10.32
N TYR A 50 -24.68 -20.76 -11.21
CA TYR A 50 -23.32 -20.34 -10.86
C TYR A 50 -23.33 -19.17 -9.87
N VAL A 51 -24.15 -18.15 -10.13
CA VAL A 51 -24.31 -17.03 -9.20
C VAL A 51 -24.80 -17.53 -7.84
N ARG A 52 -25.78 -18.44 -7.82
CA ARG A 52 -26.27 -19.04 -6.56
C ARG A 52 -25.16 -19.79 -5.81
N TYR A 53 -24.37 -20.62 -6.50
CA TYR A 53 -23.25 -21.34 -5.87
C TYR A 53 -22.17 -20.39 -5.35
N TYR A 54 -21.84 -19.35 -6.11
CA TYR A 54 -20.90 -18.31 -5.67
C TYR A 54 -21.41 -17.62 -4.40
N GLU A 55 -22.69 -17.22 -4.36
CA GLU A 55 -23.30 -16.58 -3.19
C GLU A 55 -23.35 -17.50 -1.97
N GLU A 56 -23.61 -18.79 -2.17
CA GLU A 56 -23.62 -19.79 -1.10
C GLU A 56 -22.22 -19.97 -0.47
N ILE A 57 -21.19 -20.12 -1.30
CA ILE A 57 -19.79 -20.20 -0.85
C ILE A 57 -19.40 -18.90 -0.15
N CYS A 58 -19.74 -17.74 -0.74
CA CYS A 58 -19.42 -16.45 -0.14
C CYS A 58 -20.10 -16.26 1.21
N ARG A 59 -21.38 -16.65 1.35
CA ARG A 59 -22.11 -16.58 2.62
C ARG A 59 -21.44 -17.41 3.70
N TYR A 60 -20.99 -18.62 3.36
CA TYR A 60 -20.24 -19.46 4.29
C TYR A 60 -18.94 -18.78 4.73
N LEU A 61 -18.12 -18.32 3.77
CA LEU A 61 -16.84 -17.68 4.05
C LEU A 61 -16.96 -16.34 4.78
N GLU A 62 -18.05 -15.59 4.55
CA GLU A 62 -18.36 -14.34 5.27
C GLU A 62 -18.82 -14.60 6.71
N GLY A 63 -19.29 -15.80 7.03
CA GLY A 63 -19.60 -16.24 8.39
C GLY A 63 -18.35 -16.52 9.23
N VAL A 64 -17.21 -16.74 8.59
CA VAL A 64 -15.90 -16.91 9.25
C VAL A 64 -15.30 -15.55 9.56
N SER A 65 -14.58 -15.42 10.69
CA SER A 65 -13.82 -14.21 10.99
C SER A 65 -12.87 -13.87 9.82
N PRO A 66 -12.91 -12.62 9.29
CA PRO A 66 -12.10 -12.24 8.13
C PRO A 66 -10.60 -12.51 8.30
N THR A 67 -10.05 -12.31 9.50
CA THR A 67 -8.61 -12.50 9.79
C THR A 67 -8.22 -13.98 9.81
N SER A 68 -9.13 -14.86 10.24
CA SER A 68 -8.94 -16.32 10.23
C SER A 68 -8.80 -16.90 8.83
N LEU A 69 -9.38 -16.25 7.81
CA LEU A 69 -9.33 -16.73 6.42
C LEU A 69 -7.91 -16.82 5.85
N ARG A 70 -6.93 -16.10 6.41
CA ARG A 70 -5.50 -16.25 6.04
C ARG A 70 -4.94 -17.64 6.34
N ASN A 71 -5.55 -18.32 7.31
CA ASN A 71 -5.18 -19.68 7.72
C ASN A 71 -6.12 -20.74 7.10
N PHE A 72 -7.07 -20.34 6.25
CA PHE A 72 -7.98 -21.27 5.59
C PHE A 72 -7.34 -21.93 4.38
N MET A 73 -7.60 -23.22 4.26
CA MET A 73 -7.34 -24.00 3.06
C MET A 73 -8.68 -24.48 2.51
N VAL A 74 -8.94 -24.19 1.24
CA VAL A 74 -10.16 -24.67 0.56
C VAL A 74 -9.74 -25.68 -0.49
N ILE A 75 -10.25 -26.90 -0.37
CA ILE A 75 -10.06 -27.96 -1.36
C ILE A 75 -11.37 -28.11 -2.14
N VAL A 76 -11.30 -27.84 -3.43
CA VAL A 76 -12.43 -27.98 -4.35
C VAL A 76 -12.24 -29.27 -5.14
N THR A 77 -13.21 -30.17 -5.04
CA THR A 77 -13.17 -31.48 -5.72
C THR A 77 -13.61 -31.42 -7.19
N SER A 78 -13.85 -30.22 -7.71
CA SER A 78 -14.12 -30.02 -9.14
C SER A 78 -12.81 -30.21 -9.89
N TRP A 79 -12.89 -30.99 -10.97
CA TRP A 79 -11.76 -31.16 -11.86
C TRP A 79 -11.57 -29.89 -12.69
N VAL A 80 -10.37 -29.33 -12.62
CA VAL A 80 -10.01 -28.14 -13.40
C VAL A 80 -8.90 -28.44 -14.39
N ASN A 81 -8.96 -27.76 -15.53
CA ASN A 81 -7.91 -27.84 -16.54
C ASN A 81 -6.92 -26.68 -16.38
N PHE A 82 -5.73 -26.96 -15.85
CA PHE A 82 -4.63 -25.98 -15.81
C PHE A 82 -3.82 -25.89 -17.10
N GLN A 83 -4.07 -26.77 -18.09
CA GLN A 83 -3.43 -26.68 -19.41
C GLN A 83 -4.13 -25.63 -20.30
N ASN A 84 -5.46 -25.57 -20.24
CA ASN A 84 -6.23 -24.50 -20.88
C ASN A 84 -6.60 -23.40 -19.87
N PHE A 85 -5.70 -22.46 -19.66
CA PHE A 85 -5.95 -21.40 -18.68
C PHE A 85 -6.96 -20.36 -19.19
N GLU A 86 -7.38 -20.36 -20.46
CA GLU A 86 -8.33 -19.37 -21.01
C GLU A 86 -9.69 -19.38 -20.30
N ASP A 87 -10.12 -20.55 -19.82
CA ASP A 87 -11.38 -20.76 -19.10
C ASP A 87 -11.39 -20.12 -17.70
N TRP A 88 -10.21 -19.81 -17.15
CA TRP A 88 -10.03 -19.08 -15.88
C TRP A 88 -10.25 -17.58 -16.07
N ASN A 89 -11.44 -17.21 -16.54
CA ASN A 89 -11.79 -15.83 -16.84
C ASN A 89 -13.15 -15.45 -16.26
N PRO A 90 -13.21 -14.50 -15.30
CA PRO A 90 -14.47 -14.11 -14.69
C PRO A 90 -15.44 -13.45 -15.67
N LEU A 91 -14.92 -12.87 -16.76
CA LEU A 91 -15.70 -12.16 -17.76
C LEU A 91 -16.23 -13.06 -18.88
N LEU A 92 -15.88 -14.34 -18.88
CA LEU A 92 -16.36 -15.26 -19.90
C LEU A 92 -17.89 -15.27 -19.89
N HIS A 93 -18.46 -14.99 -21.06
CA HIS A 93 -19.90 -15.03 -21.31
C HIS A 93 -20.11 -15.69 -22.66
N TYR A 94 -20.89 -16.77 -22.66
CA TYR A 94 -21.39 -17.39 -23.87
C TYR A 94 -22.75 -16.78 -24.21
N GLU A 95 -22.93 -16.39 -25.48
CA GLU A 95 -24.21 -15.85 -25.99
C GLU A 95 -25.37 -16.79 -25.64
N GLU A 96 -26.49 -16.23 -25.14
CA GLU A 96 -27.69 -16.96 -24.70
C GLU A 96 -28.24 -17.94 -25.75
N ASN A 97 -28.02 -17.65 -27.04
CA ASN A 97 -28.49 -18.46 -28.16
C ASN A 97 -27.63 -19.70 -28.45
N ARG A 98 -26.50 -19.88 -27.76
CA ARG A 98 -25.65 -21.07 -27.88
C ARG A 98 -25.66 -21.78 -26.52
N GLU A 99 -26.30 -22.94 -26.46
CA GLU A 99 -26.26 -23.90 -25.34
C GLU A 99 -24.80 -24.36 -25.08
N ARG A 100 -23.95 -23.47 -24.55
CA ARG A 100 -22.54 -23.71 -24.31
C ARG A 100 -22.25 -23.85 -22.83
N HIS A 101 -21.27 -24.70 -22.58
CA HIS A 101 -20.84 -25.15 -21.27
C HIS A 101 -20.16 -23.98 -20.56
N TYR A 102 -20.58 -23.63 -19.34
CA TYR A 102 -19.78 -22.77 -18.47
C TYR A 102 -18.76 -23.65 -17.74
N PRO A 103 -17.46 -23.41 -17.94
CA PRO A 103 -16.45 -24.15 -17.20
C PRO A 103 -16.48 -23.75 -15.72
N PRO A 104 -16.34 -24.70 -14.77
CA PRO A 104 -16.27 -24.40 -13.34
C PRO A 104 -15.18 -23.37 -13.01
N GLU A 105 -14.10 -23.34 -13.79
CA GLU A 105 -13.00 -22.37 -13.75
C GLU A 105 -13.48 -20.90 -13.73
N VAL A 106 -14.61 -20.57 -14.37
CA VAL A 106 -15.18 -19.22 -14.32
C VAL A 106 -15.59 -18.87 -12.90
N LEU A 107 -16.34 -19.73 -12.22
CA LEU A 107 -16.75 -19.51 -10.82
C LEU A 107 -15.54 -19.46 -9.89
N LEU A 108 -14.61 -20.40 -10.08
CA LEU A 108 -13.41 -20.51 -9.26
C LEU A 108 -12.53 -19.26 -9.42
N SER A 109 -12.48 -18.67 -10.61
CA SER A 109 -11.81 -17.39 -10.83
C SER A 109 -12.46 -16.25 -10.04
N TRP A 110 -13.79 -16.23 -9.87
CA TRP A 110 -14.47 -15.23 -9.05
C TRP A 110 -14.10 -15.38 -7.57
N LEU A 111 -14.10 -16.61 -7.07
CA LEU A 111 -13.75 -16.93 -5.69
C LEU A 111 -12.30 -16.60 -5.36
N VAL A 112 -11.37 -16.99 -6.24
CA VAL A 112 -9.93 -16.72 -6.09
C VAL A 112 -9.63 -15.22 -6.06
N LEU A 113 -10.37 -14.41 -6.83
CA LEU A 113 -10.23 -12.96 -6.80
C LEU A 113 -10.94 -12.32 -5.59
N THR A 114 -12.03 -12.90 -5.09
CA THR A 114 -12.80 -12.39 -3.95
C THR A 114 -12.12 -12.71 -2.61
N TYR A 115 -11.36 -13.81 -2.54
CA TYR A 115 -10.67 -14.28 -1.34
C TYR A 115 -9.18 -14.56 -1.63
N PRO A 116 -8.35 -13.53 -1.88
CA PRO A 116 -6.93 -13.66 -2.17
C PRO A 116 -6.09 -14.26 -1.03
N GLU A 117 -6.59 -14.22 0.20
CA GLU A 117 -5.95 -14.73 1.42
C GLU A 117 -6.16 -16.23 1.65
N ILE A 118 -7.11 -16.85 0.95
CA ILE A 118 -7.40 -18.27 1.09
C ILE A 118 -6.44 -19.07 0.22
N ARG A 119 -5.95 -20.19 0.76
CA ARG A 119 -5.21 -21.16 -0.04
C ARG A 119 -6.19 -22.08 -0.78
N TRP A 120 -6.42 -21.77 -2.04
CA TRP A 120 -7.25 -22.55 -2.94
C TRP A 120 -6.49 -23.74 -3.54
N ILE A 121 -7.09 -24.93 -3.48
CA ILE A 121 -6.55 -26.18 -4.03
C ILE A 121 -7.63 -26.86 -4.86
N PHE A 122 -7.27 -27.29 -6.07
CA PHE A 122 -8.19 -27.86 -7.05
C PHE A 122 -7.68 -29.21 -7.55
N LEU A 123 -8.58 -30.16 -7.81
CA LEU A 123 -8.24 -31.43 -8.46
C LEU A 123 -7.91 -31.18 -9.94
N ASN A 124 -6.82 -31.75 -10.46
CA ASN A 124 -6.38 -31.51 -11.84
C ASN A 124 -6.35 -32.81 -12.65
N HIS A 125 -7.10 -32.87 -13.76
CA HIS A 125 -7.16 -34.00 -14.69
C HIS A 125 -5.85 -34.25 -15.45
N ALA A 126 -5.07 -33.19 -15.67
CA ALA A 126 -4.08 -33.15 -16.73
C ALA A 126 -2.63 -33.07 -16.23
N PHE A 127 -2.40 -33.40 -14.95
CA PHE A 127 -1.05 -33.51 -14.39
C PHE A 127 -0.38 -34.81 -14.89
N SER A 128 -0.07 -34.84 -16.19
CA SER A 128 1.06 -35.63 -16.68
C SER A 128 2.29 -35.24 -15.84
N ARG A 129 3.19 -36.20 -15.61
CA ARG A 129 4.35 -36.16 -14.68
C ARG A 129 5.39 -35.03 -14.89
N HIS A 130 5.03 -33.89 -15.46
CA HIS A 130 5.87 -32.69 -15.50
C HIS A 130 6.04 -32.11 -14.09
N LYS A 131 7.10 -32.59 -13.43
CA LYS A 131 7.70 -32.02 -12.23
C LYS A 131 8.01 -30.53 -12.50
N GLY A 132 7.14 -29.62 -12.07
CA GLY A 132 7.45 -28.17 -12.07
C GLY A 132 6.36 -27.20 -12.50
N GLY A 133 5.09 -27.61 -12.61
CA GLY A 133 4.00 -26.71 -13.02
C GLY A 133 3.91 -25.42 -12.21
N ARG A 134 3.67 -24.29 -12.89
CA ARG A 134 3.54 -22.91 -12.36
C ARG A 134 2.59 -22.79 -11.15
N PHE A 135 1.64 -23.73 -11.01
CA PHE A 135 0.60 -23.73 -10.00
C PHE A 135 0.60 -24.95 -9.08
N LYS A 136 1.75 -25.62 -8.88
CA LYS A 136 1.85 -26.84 -8.03
C LYS A 136 1.18 -26.68 -6.65
N LEU A 137 1.21 -25.48 -6.06
CA LEU A 137 0.63 -25.20 -4.74
C LEU A 137 -0.90 -25.06 -4.72
N HIS A 138 -1.53 -25.00 -5.89
CA HIS A 138 -2.98 -24.90 -6.10
C HIS A 138 -3.58 -26.14 -6.76
N SER A 139 -2.76 -27.12 -7.14
CA SER A 139 -3.23 -28.33 -7.84
C SER A 139 -2.97 -29.55 -6.98
N LEU A 140 -3.98 -30.42 -6.86
CA LEU A 140 -3.84 -31.76 -6.31
C LEU A 140 -3.96 -32.78 -7.45
N PRO A 141 -2.84 -33.44 -7.85
CA PRO A 141 -2.87 -34.58 -8.76
C PRO A 141 -3.67 -35.75 -8.17
N PRO A 142 -4.22 -36.64 -9.03
CA PRO A 142 -4.97 -37.82 -8.57
C PRO A 142 -4.15 -38.75 -7.65
N ASP A 143 -2.84 -38.86 -7.92
CA ASP A 143 -1.93 -39.78 -7.23
C ASP A 143 -1.12 -39.12 -6.10
N MET A 144 -1.36 -37.84 -5.80
CA MET A 144 -0.52 -37.11 -4.84
C MET A 144 -0.96 -37.36 -3.40
N ASP A 145 0.01 -37.63 -2.55
CA ASP A 145 -0.18 -37.70 -1.11
C ASP A 145 -0.55 -36.31 -0.56
N LEU A 146 -1.65 -36.24 0.19
CA LEU A 146 -2.14 -35.01 0.82
C LEU A 146 -1.13 -34.47 1.85
N THR A 147 -0.14 -35.27 2.29
CA THR A 147 0.98 -34.81 3.14
C THR A 147 1.64 -33.55 2.57
N ASP A 148 1.93 -33.50 1.26
CA ASP A 148 2.57 -32.35 0.59
C ASP A 148 1.74 -31.06 0.71
N ILE A 149 0.41 -31.20 0.75
CA ILE A 149 -0.52 -30.08 0.87
C ILE A 149 -0.56 -29.58 2.32
N PHE A 150 -0.64 -30.51 3.27
CA PHE A 150 -0.77 -30.18 4.68
C PHE A 150 0.54 -29.81 5.35
N GLN A 151 1.68 -30.04 4.70
CA GLN A 151 2.96 -29.57 5.20
C GLN A 151 2.97 -28.03 5.36
N PRO A 152 3.61 -27.51 6.43
CA PRO A 152 3.75 -26.07 6.66
C PRO A 152 4.62 -25.34 5.62
N THR A 153 5.06 -26.02 4.54
CA THR A 153 5.80 -25.51 3.36
C THR A 153 5.10 -24.40 2.58
N SER A 154 3.95 -23.93 3.03
CA SER A 154 2.93 -23.38 2.16
C SER A 154 2.83 -21.88 2.32
N CYS A 155 3.34 -21.22 1.28
CA CYS A 155 3.24 -19.81 0.98
C CYS A 155 2.01 -19.11 1.58
N ILE A 156 2.20 -17.87 2.02
CA ILE A 156 1.08 -16.98 2.33
C ILE A 156 0.46 -16.52 0.99
N PRO A 157 -0.77 -16.92 0.64
CA PRO A 157 -1.35 -16.68 -0.69
C PRO A 157 -1.71 -15.20 -0.92
N LEU A 158 -1.77 -14.39 0.15
CA LEU A 158 -2.18 -12.99 0.14
C LEU A 158 -1.44 -12.12 -0.90
N PHE A 159 -0.15 -12.40 -1.16
CA PHE A 159 0.69 -11.61 -2.08
C PHE A 159 0.96 -12.29 -3.43
N ASP A 160 0.09 -13.24 -3.80
CA ASP A 160 0.11 -14.01 -5.05
C ASP A 160 1.48 -14.63 -5.41
N PRO A 161 2.16 -15.31 -4.46
CA PRO A 161 3.51 -15.87 -4.69
C PRO A 161 3.56 -16.85 -5.87
N CYS A 162 2.47 -17.57 -6.12
CA CYS A 162 2.33 -18.55 -7.20
C CYS A 162 1.89 -17.92 -8.54
N GLY A 163 1.28 -16.73 -8.50
CA GLY A 163 0.78 -16.04 -9.70
C GLY A 163 -0.56 -16.54 -10.22
N LEU A 164 -1.38 -17.22 -9.41
CA LEU A 164 -2.71 -17.69 -9.84
C LEU A 164 -3.62 -16.50 -10.15
N ARG A 165 -3.66 -15.50 -9.26
CA ARG A 165 -4.46 -14.28 -9.51
C ARG A 165 -3.90 -13.48 -10.68
N ASN A 166 -2.58 -13.39 -10.79
CA ASN A 166 -1.93 -12.73 -11.92
C ASN A 166 -2.28 -13.41 -13.25
N ALA A 167 -2.35 -14.74 -13.31
CA ALA A 167 -2.77 -15.46 -14.50
C ALA A 167 -4.25 -15.20 -14.84
N ILE A 168 -5.14 -15.16 -13.83
CA ILE A 168 -6.55 -14.80 -14.05
C ILE A 168 -6.65 -13.37 -14.62
N ARG A 169 -5.85 -12.43 -14.09
CA ARG A 169 -5.76 -11.06 -14.62
C ARG A 169 -5.26 -11.01 -16.07
N GLU A 170 -4.28 -11.84 -16.43
CA GLU A 170 -3.80 -11.99 -17.81
C GLU A 170 -4.95 -12.39 -18.75
N ASN A 171 -5.81 -13.33 -18.33
CA ASN A 171 -6.98 -13.72 -19.12
C ASN A 171 -8.03 -12.61 -19.23
N ILE A 172 -8.32 -11.91 -18.14
CA ILE A 172 -9.24 -10.77 -18.14
C ILE A 172 -8.79 -9.74 -19.18
N VAL A 173 -7.50 -9.36 -19.14
CA VAL A 173 -6.92 -8.39 -20.08
C VAL A 173 -7.02 -8.90 -21.52
N SER A 174 -6.62 -10.15 -21.76
CA SER A 174 -6.63 -10.76 -23.10
C SER A 174 -8.05 -10.79 -23.69
N ARG A 175 -9.05 -11.13 -22.88
CA ARG A 175 -10.45 -11.13 -23.31
C ARG A 175 -10.97 -9.74 -23.61
N LEU A 176 -10.67 -8.76 -22.76
CA LEU A 176 -11.11 -7.38 -22.98
C LEU A 176 -10.48 -6.78 -24.25
N GLN A 177 -9.22 -7.12 -24.54
CA GLN A 177 -8.58 -6.77 -25.81
C GLN A 177 -9.27 -7.41 -27.01
N HIS A 178 -9.60 -8.70 -26.92
CA HIS A 178 -10.35 -9.42 -27.97
C HIS A 178 -11.72 -8.79 -28.23
N ASP A 179 -12.43 -8.38 -27.18
CA ASP A 179 -13.75 -7.74 -27.28
C ASP A 179 -13.68 -6.27 -27.77
N GLY A 180 -12.53 -5.82 -28.28
CA GLY A 180 -12.32 -4.47 -28.80
C GLY A 180 -12.23 -3.38 -27.72
N ARG A 181 -12.25 -3.76 -26.43
CA ARG A 181 -12.18 -2.84 -25.28
C ARG A 181 -10.72 -2.55 -24.93
N ALA A 182 -10.02 -1.91 -25.86
CA ALA A 182 -8.58 -1.64 -25.78
C ALA A 182 -8.19 -0.85 -24.51
N ALA A 183 -9.06 0.00 -23.97
CA ALA A 183 -8.77 0.79 -22.77
C ALA A 183 -8.89 -0.03 -21.46
N THR A 184 -9.01 -1.36 -21.52
CA THR A 184 -9.01 -2.26 -20.35
C THR A 184 -7.73 -3.09 -20.23
N ALA A 185 -6.73 -2.80 -21.05
CA ALA A 185 -5.35 -3.27 -20.89
C ALA A 185 -4.66 -2.75 -19.61
N GLU A 186 -5.37 -1.95 -18.80
CA GLU A 186 -4.90 -1.23 -17.63
C GLU A 186 -4.93 -2.05 -16.32
N ILE A 187 -5.52 -3.25 -16.30
CA ILE A 187 -5.44 -4.13 -15.12
C ILE A 187 -3.98 -4.56 -14.95
N PRO A 188 -3.33 -4.21 -13.82
CA PRO A 188 -1.90 -4.40 -13.69
C PRO A 188 -1.53 -5.87 -13.53
N ARG A 189 -0.37 -6.24 -14.08
CA ARG A 189 0.21 -7.58 -14.03
C ARG A 189 1.57 -7.55 -13.37
N ARG A 190 1.80 -8.46 -12.43
CA ARG A 190 3.01 -8.58 -11.62
C ARG A 190 3.89 -9.71 -12.17
N LYS A 191 4.78 -9.39 -13.11
CA LYS A 191 5.64 -10.40 -13.74
C LYS A 191 6.80 -10.83 -12.84
N LEU A 192 7.40 -9.90 -12.12
CA LEU A 192 8.59 -10.11 -11.31
C LEU A 192 8.26 -10.69 -9.92
N PHE A 193 9.24 -11.38 -9.34
CA PHE A 193 9.14 -11.97 -8.00
C PHE A 193 9.95 -11.18 -6.98
N ALA A 194 9.41 -11.09 -5.77
CA ALA A 194 10.10 -10.61 -4.59
C ALA A 194 9.93 -11.59 -3.41
N ALA A 195 10.78 -11.46 -2.40
CA ALA A 195 10.64 -12.16 -1.13
C ALA A 195 10.91 -11.22 0.04
N ALA A 196 10.25 -11.45 1.16
CA ALA A 196 10.52 -10.85 2.46
C ALA A 196 10.74 -11.97 3.47
N ILE A 197 11.92 -12.00 4.08
CA ILE A 197 12.40 -13.09 4.92
C ILE A 197 12.70 -12.52 6.29
N ASP A 198 11.88 -12.87 7.27
CA ASP A 198 11.98 -12.37 8.64
C ASP A 198 11.23 -13.31 9.58
N GLU A 199 11.84 -13.76 10.68
CA GLU A 199 11.13 -14.53 11.70
C GLU A 199 10.03 -13.71 12.39
N GLU A 200 10.17 -12.38 12.41
CA GLU A 200 9.15 -11.47 12.92
C GLU A 200 8.03 -11.32 11.86
N VAL A 201 6.88 -11.92 12.14
CA VAL A 201 5.72 -11.94 11.24
C VAL A 201 5.33 -10.54 10.75
N ASN A 202 5.40 -9.52 11.62
CA ASN A 202 5.03 -8.15 11.28
C ASN A 202 5.92 -7.59 10.17
N TYR A 203 7.24 -7.77 10.26
CA TYR A 203 8.18 -7.32 9.24
C TYR A 203 8.09 -8.14 7.96
N ALA A 204 7.93 -9.47 8.05
CA ALA A 204 7.72 -10.33 6.89
C ALA A 204 6.49 -9.88 6.07
N TYR A 205 5.37 -9.57 6.73
CA TYR A 205 4.15 -9.09 6.08
C TYR A 205 4.31 -7.68 5.50
N MET A 206 4.85 -6.73 6.28
CA MET A 206 5.02 -5.34 5.83
C MET A 206 5.97 -5.23 4.62
N ASN A 207 7.09 -5.95 4.66
CA ASN A 207 8.08 -5.96 3.57
C ASN A 207 7.53 -6.65 2.32
N ALA A 208 6.84 -7.79 2.47
CA ALA A 208 6.19 -8.47 1.34
C ALA A 208 5.08 -7.61 0.72
N TYR A 209 4.26 -6.98 1.55
CA TYR A 209 3.25 -6.02 1.11
C TYR A 209 3.85 -4.86 0.35
N THR A 210 4.94 -4.28 0.84
CA THR A 210 5.62 -3.17 0.16
C THR A 210 6.05 -3.58 -1.24
N ALA A 211 6.69 -4.75 -1.40
CA ALA A 211 7.01 -5.29 -2.72
C ALA A 211 5.74 -5.52 -3.56
N TYR A 212 4.69 -6.08 -2.98
CA TYR A 212 3.43 -6.35 -3.68
C TYR A 212 2.74 -5.09 -4.20
N ARG A 213 2.74 -4.04 -3.38
CA ARG A 213 2.23 -2.69 -3.65
C ARG A 213 2.93 -2.02 -4.83
N PHE A 214 4.22 -2.31 -5.02
CA PHE A 214 5.05 -1.77 -6.11
C PHE A 214 5.24 -2.73 -7.30
N GLY A 215 4.40 -3.76 -7.40
CA GLY A 215 4.24 -4.54 -8.63
C GLY A 215 4.93 -5.89 -8.68
N TYR A 216 5.40 -6.40 -7.54
CA TYR A 216 6.02 -7.72 -7.46
C TYR A 216 5.03 -8.77 -6.93
N ARG A 217 5.11 -10.01 -7.41
CA ARG A 217 4.54 -11.14 -6.66
C ARG A 217 5.48 -11.43 -5.50
N ALA A 218 4.98 -11.45 -4.28
CA ALA A 218 5.84 -11.49 -3.11
C ALA A 218 5.64 -12.76 -2.27
N TRP A 219 6.74 -13.28 -1.75
CA TRP A 219 6.73 -14.32 -0.72
C TRP A 219 6.97 -13.65 0.63
N ALA A 220 6.02 -13.75 1.56
CA ALA A 220 6.27 -13.48 2.97
C ALA A 220 6.76 -14.79 3.61
N ILE A 221 8.00 -14.81 4.11
CA ILE A 221 8.67 -15.99 4.63
C ILE A 221 9.03 -15.72 6.09
N ASN A 222 8.44 -16.49 6.99
CA ASN A 222 8.61 -16.35 8.43
C ASN A 222 8.96 -17.66 9.14
N THR A 223 9.29 -18.71 8.39
CA THR A 223 9.72 -20.00 8.91
C THR A 223 10.87 -20.55 8.07
N TRP A 224 11.69 -21.42 8.66
CA TRP A 224 12.76 -22.11 7.97
C TRP A 224 12.20 -22.99 6.85
N GLN A 225 11.11 -23.71 7.10
CA GLN A 225 10.51 -24.60 6.10
C GLN A 225 10.06 -23.83 4.86
N MET A 226 9.51 -22.62 5.02
CA MET A 226 9.16 -21.74 3.90
C MET A 226 10.41 -21.21 3.20
N LEU A 227 11.44 -20.82 3.95
CA LEU A 227 12.69 -20.35 3.37
C LEU A 227 13.35 -21.44 2.51
N HIS A 228 13.46 -22.65 3.05
CA HIS A 228 14.06 -23.80 2.37
C HIS A 228 13.22 -24.24 1.16
N SER A 229 11.89 -24.25 1.24
CA SER A 229 11.04 -24.60 0.10
C SER A 229 11.17 -23.62 -1.07
N VAL A 230 11.44 -22.34 -0.77
CA VAL A 230 11.56 -21.28 -1.77
C VAL A 230 12.98 -21.13 -2.30
N PHE A 231 13.99 -21.17 -1.42
CA PHE A 231 15.38 -20.84 -1.74
C PHE A 231 16.35 -22.03 -1.72
N GLY A 232 15.94 -23.19 -1.19
CA GLY A 232 16.78 -24.40 -1.11
C GLY A 232 17.03 -25.08 -2.46
N HIS A 233 16.28 -24.72 -3.50
CA HIS A 233 16.43 -25.28 -4.84
C HIS A 233 16.86 -24.19 -5.83
N PRO A 234 17.85 -24.44 -6.70
CA PRO A 234 18.22 -23.50 -7.74
C PRO A 234 17.07 -23.35 -8.76
N GLY A 235 16.94 -22.17 -9.37
CA GLY A 235 16.08 -21.97 -10.54
C GLY A 235 15.07 -20.82 -10.45
N LYS A 236 14.64 -20.42 -9.25
CA LYS A 236 13.82 -19.20 -9.09
C LYS A 236 14.70 -17.95 -9.12
N LYS A 237 14.31 -16.96 -9.92
CA LYS A 237 14.96 -15.65 -9.98
C LYS A 237 14.11 -14.63 -9.24
N PHE A 238 14.73 -13.92 -8.30
CA PHE A 238 14.08 -12.86 -7.54
C PHE A 238 14.66 -11.51 -7.94
N ALA A 239 13.79 -10.57 -8.26
CA ALA A 239 14.21 -9.22 -8.59
C ALA A 239 14.61 -8.46 -7.32
N VAL A 240 13.86 -8.63 -6.23
CA VAL A 240 14.12 -7.98 -4.94
C VAL A 240 13.94 -8.98 -3.80
N VAL A 241 14.86 -9.01 -2.84
CA VAL A 241 14.68 -9.73 -1.57
C VAL A 241 14.94 -8.77 -0.41
N PHE A 242 13.97 -8.69 0.50
CA PHE A 242 14.12 -8.11 1.82
C PHE A 242 14.41 -9.24 2.80
N GLU A 243 15.50 -9.17 3.55
CA GLU A 243 15.87 -10.23 4.49
C GLU A 243 16.47 -9.65 5.76
N ASP A 244 16.14 -10.21 6.92
CA ASP A 244 16.94 -9.93 8.11
C ASP A 244 18.32 -10.60 7.97
N LEU A 245 19.31 -9.95 8.57
CA LEU A 245 20.63 -10.52 8.71
C LEU A 245 20.63 -11.63 9.76
N TYR A 246 19.98 -11.42 10.91
CA TYR A 246 20.08 -12.29 12.08
C TYR A 246 18.95 -13.33 12.18
N LEU A 247 18.62 -13.98 11.06
CA LEU A 247 17.52 -14.93 10.98
C LEU A 247 17.67 -16.09 11.98
N ASN A 248 16.65 -16.28 12.82
CA ASN A 248 16.61 -17.34 13.81
C ASN A 248 15.23 -18.02 13.89
N PHE A 249 14.83 -18.70 12.81
CA PHE A 249 13.53 -19.35 12.76
C PHE A 249 13.36 -20.43 13.84
N PRO A 250 12.19 -20.50 14.52
CA PRO A 250 11.92 -21.51 15.54
C PRO A 250 11.91 -22.95 15.02
N ASP A 251 11.58 -23.15 13.74
CA ASP A 251 11.49 -24.45 13.07
C ASP A 251 12.77 -24.84 12.32
N LYS A 252 13.89 -24.13 12.56
CA LYS A 252 15.16 -24.47 11.94
C LYS A 252 15.67 -25.83 12.45
N PRO A 253 16.16 -26.72 11.57
CA PRO A 253 16.74 -27.99 11.98
C PRO A 253 18.02 -27.82 12.79
N HIS A 254 18.27 -28.73 13.72
CA HIS A 254 19.56 -28.86 14.41
C HIS A 254 20.65 -29.31 13.42
N GLN A 255 21.90 -28.89 13.65
CA GLN A 255 23.01 -29.08 12.71
C GLN A 255 23.28 -30.55 12.35
N SER A 256 22.98 -31.48 13.27
CA SER A 256 23.10 -32.94 13.09
C SER A 256 22.27 -33.51 11.94
N SER A 257 21.34 -32.75 11.37
CA SER A 257 20.45 -33.19 10.30
C SER A 257 20.96 -32.91 8.88
N PHE A 258 22.09 -32.20 8.73
CA PHE A 258 22.66 -31.92 7.40
C PHE A 258 23.78 -32.91 7.07
N PRO A 259 23.82 -33.44 5.84
CA PRO A 259 24.92 -34.28 5.41
C PRO A 259 26.22 -33.49 5.52
N GLU A 260 27.19 -34.06 6.25
CA GLU A 260 28.52 -33.50 6.48
C GLU A 260 29.14 -32.99 5.17
N THR A 261 29.04 -31.69 4.92
CA THR A 261 30.03 -31.03 4.09
C THR A 261 31.31 -31.04 4.90
N GLN A 262 32.19 -32.00 4.58
CA GLN A 262 33.54 -32.14 5.11
C GLN A 262 34.32 -30.84 4.89
N THR A 263 34.22 -29.92 5.82
CA THR A 263 35.21 -28.88 6.03
C THR A 263 35.98 -29.30 7.28
N GLU A 264 37.27 -29.60 7.10
CA GLU A 264 38.22 -30.12 8.09
C GLU A 264 38.54 -29.17 9.26
N ASP A 265 37.57 -28.37 9.73
CA ASP A 265 37.71 -27.55 10.93
C ASP A 265 37.16 -28.34 12.14
N ASN A 266 38.07 -29.00 12.83
CA ASN A 266 37.89 -29.96 13.93
C ASN A 266 37.34 -29.39 15.27
N ASP A 267 36.64 -28.27 15.29
CA ASP A 267 36.00 -27.77 16.53
C ASP A 267 34.56 -28.27 16.65
N ALA A 268 34.45 -29.55 17.02
CA ALA A 268 33.23 -30.32 17.26
C ALA A 268 32.48 -29.90 18.54
N THR A 269 32.01 -28.65 18.60
CA THR A 269 31.06 -28.19 19.63
C THR A 269 29.80 -27.64 18.96
N ASP A 270 28.74 -28.46 18.89
CA ASP A 270 27.32 -28.10 18.63
C ASP A 270 27.09 -26.72 17.94
N GLN A 271 27.62 -26.53 16.73
CA GLN A 271 27.55 -25.24 16.04
C GLN A 271 26.23 -25.07 15.29
N GLU A 272 25.16 -24.78 16.04
CA GLU A 272 23.88 -24.28 15.54
C GLU A 272 24.01 -23.50 14.21
N ILE A 273 23.18 -23.83 13.21
CA ILE A 273 23.29 -23.22 11.88
C ILE A 273 23.05 -21.71 12.00
N ARG A 274 24.15 -20.95 11.87
CA ARG A 274 24.12 -19.50 11.91
C ARG A 274 23.77 -18.96 10.52
N LEU A 275 22.50 -18.65 10.32
CA LEU A 275 22.01 -17.98 9.10
C LEU A 275 22.47 -16.52 8.99
N SER A 276 23.14 -15.99 10.01
CA SER A 276 23.76 -14.67 10.00
C SER A 276 25.04 -14.60 9.17
N ASN A 277 25.69 -15.73 8.87
CA ASN A 277 26.80 -15.77 7.93
C ASN A 277 26.24 -15.89 6.50
N LEU A 278 26.31 -14.81 5.72
CA LEU A 278 25.72 -14.73 4.39
C LEU A 278 26.35 -15.72 3.41
N THR A 279 27.66 -15.93 3.48
CA THR A 279 28.37 -16.89 2.63
C THR A 279 27.85 -18.30 2.86
N ARG A 280 27.73 -18.72 4.13
CA ARG A 280 27.19 -20.04 4.49
C ARG A 280 25.71 -20.15 4.12
N ARG A 281 24.92 -19.10 4.35
CA ARG A 281 23.50 -19.05 4.02
C ARG A 281 23.26 -19.25 2.53
N ASP A 282 23.99 -18.55 1.67
CA ASP A 282 23.84 -18.64 0.23
C ASP A 282 24.33 -19.98 -0.35
N THR A 283 25.24 -20.68 0.34
CA THR A 283 25.61 -22.07 0.02
C THR A 283 24.48 -23.04 0.34
N LEU A 284 23.82 -22.88 1.49
CA LEU A 284 22.68 -23.71 1.90
C LEU A 284 21.42 -23.41 1.07
N LEU A 285 21.29 -22.18 0.58
CA LEU A 285 20.09 -21.67 -0.07
C LEU A 285 20.48 -21.10 -1.45
N PRO A 286 20.76 -21.98 -2.44
CA PRO A 286 21.39 -21.62 -3.70
C PRO A 286 20.59 -20.63 -4.55
N ALA A 287 19.27 -20.47 -4.31
CA ALA A 287 18.49 -19.49 -5.04
C ALA A 287 18.90 -18.03 -4.72
N PHE A 288 19.57 -17.75 -3.60
CA PHE A 288 20.07 -16.40 -3.29
C PHE A 288 21.08 -15.88 -4.31
N GLN A 289 21.82 -16.78 -4.97
CA GLN A 289 22.76 -16.43 -6.03
C GLN A 289 22.07 -15.81 -7.25
N ASN A 290 20.76 -16.02 -7.40
CA ASN A 290 19.94 -15.52 -8.50
C ASN A 290 19.14 -14.25 -8.13
N VAL A 291 19.47 -13.59 -7.02
CA VAL A 291 18.79 -12.36 -6.57
C VAL A 291 19.47 -11.13 -7.18
N GLN A 292 18.68 -10.27 -7.85
CA GLN A 292 19.21 -9.07 -8.49
C GLN A 292 19.48 -7.93 -7.50
N HIS A 293 18.57 -7.73 -6.53
CA HIS A 293 18.65 -6.66 -5.54
C HIS A 293 18.35 -7.21 -4.14
N ARG A 294 19.36 -7.20 -3.26
CA ARG A 294 19.24 -7.65 -1.86
C ARG A 294 19.16 -6.45 -0.93
N VAL A 295 18.19 -6.46 -0.03
CA VAL A 295 17.99 -5.42 0.98
C VAL A 295 17.99 -6.10 2.34
N LEU A 296 19.07 -5.90 3.09
CA LEU A 296 19.14 -6.34 4.47
C LEU A 296 18.34 -5.37 5.34
N VAL A 297 17.35 -5.86 6.06
CA VAL A 297 16.52 -5.07 6.98
C VAL A 297 16.76 -5.61 8.39
N THR A 298 17.60 -4.94 9.17
CA THR A 298 18.16 -5.50 10.41
C THR A 298 18.27 -4.48 11.54
N VAL A 299 18.45 -4.89 12.79
CA VAL A 299 18.58 -3.98 13.95
C VAL A 299 20.01 -3.41 14.14
N GLY A 300 20.96 -3.83 13.31
CA GLY A 300 22.38 -3.45 13.39
C GLY A 300 23.19 -4.31 14.36
N PRO A 301 24.53 -4.30 14.27
CA PRO A 301 25.39 -5.14 15.10
C PRO A 301 25.26 -4.73 16.56
N ARG A 302 25.13 -5.70 17.48
CA ARG A 302 25.35 -5.42 18.90
C ARG A 302 26.86 -5.25 19.10
N ALA A 303 27.25 -4.49 20.13
CA ALA A 303 28.63 -4.17 20.47
C ALA A 303 29.48 -5.37 20.96
N ARG A 304 29.20 -6.59 20.50
CA ARG A 304 29.97 -7.80 20.82
C ARG A 304 31.04 -8.00 19.75
N GLU A 305 32.27 -8.18 20.18
CA GLU A 305 33.47 -8.29 19.32
C GLU A 305 33.32 -9.39 18.24
N GLN A 306 32.78 -10.56 18.61
CA GLN A 306 32.51 -11.67 17.68
C GLN A 306 31.46 -11.36 16.61
N GLU A 307 30.50 -10.45 16.87
CA GLU A 307 29.54 -10.02 15.86
C GLU A 307 30.16 -9.03 14.87
N GLY A 308 31.23 -8.32 15.28
CA GLY A 308 31.99 -7.42 14.43
C GLY A 308 32.67 -8.14 13.28
N ASP A 309 33.29 -9.30 13.53
CA ASP A 309 33.94 -10.09 12.48
C ASP A 309 32.94 -10.65 11.47
N ILE A 310 31.81 -11.21 11.95
CA ILE A 310 30.73 -11.70 11.09
C ILE A 310 30.18 -10.56 10.24
N TRP A 311 29.95 -9.39 10.83
CA TRP A 311 29.50 -8.20 10.13
C TRP A 311 30.50 -7.78 9.04
N ASN A 312 31.78 -7.68 9.35
CA ASN A 312 32.83 -7.29 8.40
C ASN A 312 32.93 -8.30 7.24
N ASN A 313 32.84 -9.59 7.54
CA ASN A 313 32.81 -10.66 6.53
C ASN A 313 31.59 -10.54 5.64
N ASN A 314 30.40 -10.32 6.21
CA ASN A 314 29.17 -10.10 5.46
C ASN A 314 29.24 -8.85 4.58
N MET A 315 29.81 -7.75 5.08
CA MET A 315 29.99 -6.53 4.30
C MET A 315 30.93 -6.74 3.11
N THR A 316 32.01 -7.49 3.31
CA THR A 316 32.95 -7.87 2.25
C THR A 316 32.26 -8.77 1.22
N TYR A 317 31.48 -9.75 1.69
CA TYR A 317 30.69 -10.62 0.84
C TYR A 317 29.66 -9.85 0.00
N LEU A 318 28.88 -8.96 0.60
CA LEU A 318 27.88 -8.14 -0.09
C LEU A 318 28.48 -7.22 -1.15
N LYS A 319 29.72 -6.75 -0.96
CA LYS A 319 30.48 -5.98 -1.96
C LYS A 319 30.98 -6.86 -3.11
N SER A 320 31.23 -8.14 -2.86
CA SER A 320 31.69 -9.10 -3.87
C SER A 320 30.56 -9.62 -4.77
N LEU A 321 29.31 -9.52 -4.33
CA LEU A 321 28.14 -9.92 -5.13
C LEU A 321 27.99 -9.07 -6.39
N LYS A 322 27.67 -9.71 -7.52
CA LYS A 322 27.41 -9.02 -8.81
C LYS A 322 26.11 -8.20 -8.83
N GLY A 323 25.26 -8.33 -7.80
CA GLY A 323 23.98 -7.65 -7.65
C GLY A 323 24.06 -6.33 -6.87
N LYS A 324 22.92 -5.65 -6.72
CA LYS A 324 22.82 -4.48 -5.85
C LYS A 324 22.50 -4.93 -4.42
N SER A 325 23.25 -4.42 -3.45
CA SER A 325 23.00 -4.65 -2.03
C SER A 325 22.74 -3.34 -1.28
N ARG A 326 21.78 -3.36 -0.35
CA ARG A 326 21.47 -2.26 0.56
C ARG A 326 21.26 -2.79 1.96
N ILE A 327 21.52 -1.94 2.94
CA ILE A 327 21.32 -2.25 4.35
C ILE A 327 20.44 -1.14 4.92
N LEU A 328 19.39 -1.54 5.60
CA LEU A 328 18.42 -0.70 6.27
C LEU A 328 18.30 -1.14 7.71
N PHE A 329 18.13 -0.16 8.59
CA PHE A 329 18.00 -0.41 10.00
C PHE A 329 16.53 -0.37 10.42
N LYS A 330 16.12 -1.35 11.21
CA LYS A 330 14.83 -1.38 11.91
C LYS A 330 14.91 -0.43 13.12
N PRO A 331 13.82 0.28 13.48
CA PRO A 331 12.55 0.36 12.77
C PRO A 331 12.57 1.40 11.63
N PHE A 332 11.72 1.26 10.62
CA PHE A 332 11.57 2.23 9.54
C PHE A 332 10.16 2.87 9.56
N ALA A 333 10.07 4.14 9.20
CA ALA A 333 8.84 4.96 9.31
C ALA A 333 7.77 4.68 8.22
N GLY A 334 7.72 3.44 7.70
CA GLY A 334 6.68 2.94 6.81
C GLY A 334 7.13 2.54 5.39
N ILE A 335 6.15 2.22 4.54
CA ILE A 335 6.38 1.57 3.23
C ILE A 335 7.21 2.44 2.28
N PHE A 336 7.01 3.76 2.32
CA PHE A 336 7.72 4.69 1.43
C PHE A 336 9.18 4.85 1.82
N ASP A 337 9.47 4.86 3.12
CA ASP A 337 10.84 5.00 3.62
C ASP A 337 11.62 3.71 3.46
N LEU A 338 10.99 2.55 3.67
CA LEU A 338 11.56 1.25 3.30
C LEU A 338 11.96 1.22 1.82
N TRP A 339 11.04 1.59 0.93
CA TRP A 339 11.27 1.54 -0.52
C TRP A 339 12.33 2.56 -0.99
N LYS A 340 12.37 3.73 -0.35
CA LYS A 340 13.35 4.79 -0.62
C LYS A 340 14.74 4.40 -0.11
N GLY A 341 14.83 3.89 1.11
CA GLY A 341 16.05 3.36 1.70
C GLY A 341 16.63 2.22 0.88
N ALA A 342 15.76 1.34 0.38
CA ALA A 342 16.14 0.25 -0.52
C ALA A 342 16.76 0.73 -1.84
N GLY A 343 16.75 2.03 -2.14
CA GLY A 343 17.26 2.59 -3.39
C GLY A 343 16.35 2.29 -4.59
N LEU A 344 15.08 1.97 -4.32
CA LEU A 344 14.07 1.64 -5.31
C LEU A 344 13.20 2.88 -5.62
N PHE A 345 13.79 4.07 -5.59
CA PHE A 345 13.15 5.29 -6.11
C PHE A 345 13.88 5.72 -7.38
N GLU A 346 13.12 5.92 -8.45
CA GLU A 346 13.62 6.49 -9.68
C GLU A 346 13.69 8.02 -9.57
N ARG A 347 14.78 8.58 -10.13
CA ARG A 347 14.88 10.01 -10.39
C ARG A 347 14.16 10.28 -11.70
N GLU A 348 12.92 10.79 -11.63
CA GLU A 348 12.21 11.28 -12.81
C GLU A 348 12.82 12.64 -13.21
N ARG A 349 13.39 12.69 -14.42
CA ARG A 349 13.92 13.93 -15.00
C ARG A 349 12.75 14.74 -15.57
N LYS A 350 12.34 15.82 -14.89
CA LYS A 350 11.34 16.77 -15.42
C LYS A 350 12.01 18.05 -15.89
N GLY A 351 12.22 18.16 -17.19
CA GLY A 351 12.73 19.37 -17.83
C GLY A 351 14.11 19.79 -17.33
N TRP A 352 14.46 21.06 -17.53
CA TRP A 352 15.84 21.57 -17.36
C TRP A 352 16.33 21.69 -15.91
N HIS A 353 15.46 21.79 -14.87
CA HIS A 353 15.95 22.11 -13.51
C HIS A 353 15.29 21.40 -12.30
N PHE A 354 14.40 20.40 -12.45
CA PHE A 354 13.84 19.70 -11.29
C PHE A 354 13.75 18.18 -11.46
N PHE A 355 14.51 17.44 -10.63
CA PHE A 355 14.33 16.00 -10.45
C PHE A 355 13.20 15.74 -9.45
N ARG A 356 12.17 15.01 -9.84
CA ARG A 356 11.19 14.46 -8.89
C ARG A 356 11.51 13.00 -8.64
N LYS A 357 11.59 12.58 -7.39
CA LYS A 357 11.71 11.16 -7.06
C LYS A 357 10.32 10.53 -7.10
N LYS A 358 10.16 9.44 -7.85
CA LYS A 358 8.97 8.58 -7.84
C LYS A 358 9.38 7.19 -7.34
N PRO A 359 8.49 6.45 -6.65
CA PRO A 359 8.76 5.05 -6.35
C PRO A 359 9.00 4.31 -7.66
N ARG A 360 10.13 3.60 -7.78
CA ARG A 360 10.39 2.69 -8.89
C ARG A 360 9.43 1.53 -8.74
N GLN A 361 8.73 1.21 -9.81
CA GLN A 361 7.88 0.03 -9.85
C GLN A 361 8.66 -1.16 -10.42
N ALA A 362 8.11 -2.36 -10.27
CA ALA A 362 8.61 -3.52 -11.01
C ALA A 362 8.66 -3.20 -12.52
N ASP A 363 9.68 -3.70 -13.21
CA ASP A 363 9.76 -3.54 -14.66
C ASP A 363 8.50 -4.16 -15.30
N ASP A 364 7.94 -3.49 -16.31
CA ASP A 364 6.63 -3.78 -16.94
C ASP A 364 5.39 -3.65 -16.02
N PHE A 365 5.51 -3.07 -14.83
CA PHE A 365 4.38 -2.69 -13.99
C PHE A 365 4.21 -1.17 -14.00
N ASP A 366 3.17 -0.69 -14.68
CA ASP A 366 2.80 0.73 -14.69
C ASP A 366 1.54 0.94 -13.84
N TRP A 367 1.68 1.66 -12.73
CA TRP A 367 0.55 2.04 -11.88
C TRP A 367 0.73 3.44 -11.24
N PRO A 368 -0.30 4.28 -11.17
CA PRO A 368 -1.59 4.12 -11.85
C PRO A 368 -1.43 4.21 -13.37
N PRO A 369 -2.38 3.67 -14.16
CA PRO A 369 -2.28 3.62 -15.61
C PRO A 369 -2.03 5.00 -16.22
N SER A 370 -1.11 5.07 -17.20
CA SER A 370 -0.76 6.31 -17.87
C SER A 370 -1.90 6.86 -18.74
N ARG A 371 -1.91 8.18 -18.97
CA ARG A 371 -2.98 8.85 -19.75
C ARG A 371 -2.90 8.59 -21.26
N SER A 372 -1.75 8.20 -21.78
CA SER A 372 -1.46 8.21 -23.23
C SER A 372 -2.19 7.13 -24.01
N ASP A 373 -2.70 6.10 -23.35
CA ASP A 373 -3.13 4.88 -24.03
C ASP A 373 -4.63 4.89 -24.38
N ARG A 374 -5.34 5.97 -24.04
CA ARG A 374 -6.77 6.08 -24.34
C ARG A 374 -6.98 6.51 -25.80
N ARG A 375 -7.23 5.52 -26.65
CA ARG A 375 -7.84 5.76 -27.97
C ARG A 375 -9.22 6.37 -27.76
N GLU A 376 -9.48 7.50 -28.39
CA GLU A 376 -10.81 8.11 -28.46
C GLU A 376 -11.75 7.17 -29.23
N GLY A 377 -12.50 6.34 -28.52
CA GLY A 377 -13.48 5.45 -29.12
C GLY A 377 -14.31 4.73 -28.07
N SER A 378 -15.63 5.01 -28.07
CA SER A 378 -16.81 4.26 -27.57
C SER A 378 -16.74 3.31 -26.36
N ASP A 379 -15.68 3.28 -25.57
CA ASP A 379 -15.52 2.29 -24.51
C ASP A 379 -16.40 2.66 -23.30
N PRO A 380 -17.15 1.70 -22.73
CA PRO A 380 -18.09 1.96 -21.64
C PRO A 380 -17.39 2.58 -20.43
N HIS A 381 -18.03 3.58 -19.82
CA HIS A 381 -17.48 4.40 -18.74
C HIS A 381 -17.24 3.67 -17.41
N SER A 382 -17.58 2.38 -17.30
CA SER A 382 -17.55 1.63 -16.04
C SER A 382 -16.77 0.33 -16.19
N ALA A 383 -16.24 -0.19 -15.07
CA ALA A 383 -15.70 -1.54 -15.04
C ALA A 383 -16.82 -2.57 -15.33
N PRO A 384 -16.49 -3.75 -15.89
CA PRO A 384 -17.46 -4.84 -16.01
C PRO A 384 -18.15 -5.15 -14.68
N GLY A 385 -19.47 -5.33 -14.70
CA GLY A 385 -20.27 -5.48 -13.47
C GLY A 385 -19.79 -6.59 -12.54
N LYS A 386 -19.33 -7.72 -13.09
CA LYS A 386 -18.77 -8.84 -12.31
C LYS A 386 -17.53 -8.42 -11.51
N LEU A 387 -16.62 -7.64 -12.11
CA LEU A 387 -15.43 -7.13 -11.40
C LEU A 387 -15.81 -6.08 -10.35
N LEU A 388 -16.84 -5.28 -10.61
CA LEU A 388 -17.36 -4.33 -9.63
C LEU A 388 -17.91 -5.04 -8.38
N ILE A 389 -18.67 -6.12 -8.55
CA ILE A 389 -19.20 -6.93 -7.43
C ILE A 389 -18.04 -7.50 -6.59
N ILE A 390 -17.03 -8.09 -7.25
CA ILE A 390 -15.83 -8.61 -6.57
C ILE A 390 -15.12 -7.50 -5.80
N ALA A 391 -14.89 -6.35 -6.43
CA ALA A 391 -14.24 -5.20 -5.80
C ALA A 391 -15.02 -4.67 -4.59
N GLN A 392 -16.35 -4.56 -4.68
CA GLN A 392 -17.19 -4.13 -3.56
C GLN A 392 -17.11 -5.09 -2.38
N ARG A 393 -17.09 -6.41 -2.62
CA ARG A 393 -16.90 -7.40 -1.55
C ARG A 393 -15.53 -7.27 -0.90
N LEU A 394 -14.47 -7.13 -1.69
CA LEU A 394 -13.11 -6.90 -1.19
C LEU A 394 -13.05 -5.65 -0.30
N ILE A 395 -13.64 -4.53 -0.73
CA ILE A 395 -13.70 -3.27 0.05
C ILE A 395 -14.48 -3.46 1.34
N LYS A 396 -15.68 -4.05 1.29
CA LYS A 396 -16.51 -4.31 2.48
C LYS A 396 -15.74 -5.14 3.51
N ARG A 397 -15.03 -6.18 3.06
CA ARG A 397 -14.20 -7.04 3.92
C ARG A 397 -12.98 -6.29 4.45
N ALA A 398 -12.33 -5.48 3.62
CA ALA A 398 -11.20 -4.64 4.02
C ALA A 398 -11.60 -3.68 5.15
N VAL A 399 -12.75 -3.00 5.02
CA VAL A 399 -13.29 -2.09 6.05
C VAL A 399 -13.58 -2.84 7.34
N LYS A 400 -14.20 -4.03 7.26
CA LYS A 400 -14.46 -4.87 8.44
C LYS A 400 -13.16 -5.24 9.16
N ILE A 401 -12.17 -5.78 8.44
CA ILE A 401 -10.85 -6.10 9.01
C ILE A 401 -10.21 -4.85 9.61
N LEU A 402 -10.29 -3.71 8.94
CA LEU A 402 -9.68 -2.46 9.37
C LEU A 402 -10.25 -1.94 10.71
N HIS A 403 -11.54 -2.15 10.95
CA HIS A 403 -12.18 -1.80 12.22
C HIS A 403 -11.86 -2.79 13.34
N GLU A 404 -11.65 -4.06 13.00
CA GLU A 404 -11.30 -5.15 13.93
C GLU A 404 -9.78 -5.38 14.01
N THR A 405 -8.95 -4.44 13.53
CA THR A 405 -7.51 -4.65 13.40
C THR A 405 -6.81 -4.58 14.76
N GLU A 406 -6.13 -5.66 15.12
CA GLU A 406 -5.29 -5.73 16.33
C GLU A 406 -3.80 -5.87 16.00
N THR A 407 -3.46 -6.41 14.82
CA THR A 407 -2.08 -6.73 14.45
C THR A 407 -1.67 -6.15 13.10
N VAL A 408 -0.35 -5.99 12.89
CA VAL A 408 0.20 -5.55 11.59
C VAL A 408 -0.28 -6.45 10.43
N PRO A 409 -0.27 -7.79 10.52
CA PRO A 409 -0.83 -8.66 9.49
C PRO A 409 -2.30 -8.38 9.16
N ASP A 410 -3.13 -7.98 10.12
CA ASP A 410 -4.54 -7.63 9.88
C ASP A 410 -4.67 -6.34 9.07
N ALA A 411 -3.90 -5.31 9.44
CA ALA A 411 -3.87 -4.05 8.72
C ALA A 411 -3.37 -4.25 7.29
N ILE A 412 -2.29 -5.03 7.12
CA ILE A 412 -1.74 -5.38 5.80
C ILE A 412 -2.74 -6.20 4.98
N HIS A 413 -3.48 -7.11 5.61
CA HIS A 413 -4.54 -7.87 4.94
C HIS A 413 -5.63 -6.94 4.40
N ALA A 414 -6.15 -6.02 5.21
CA ALA A 414 -7.10 -5.00 4.74
C ALA A 414 -6.53 -4.16 3.59
N ALA A 415 -5.26 -3.74 3.69
CA ALA A 415 -4.58 -2.97 2.65
C ALA A 415 -4.45 -3.75 1.33
N VAL A 416 -4.19 -5.05 1.38
CA VAL A 416 -4.15 -5.90 0.18
C VAL A 416 -5.52 -6.05 -0.46
N LEU A 417 -6.57 -6.30 0.31
CA LEU A 417 -7.93 -6.43 -0.24
C LEU A 417 -8.36 -5.14 -0.95
N ALA A 418 -8.10 -3.99 -0.32
CA ALA A 418 -8.38 -2.68 -0.90
C ALA A 418 -7.53 -2.40 -2.16
N LEU A 419 -6.25 -2.77 -2.14
CA LEU A 419 -5.37 -2.66 -3.31
C LEU A 419 -5.87 -3.54 -4.47
N GLU A 420 -6.21 -4.80 -4.21
CA GLU A 420 -6.73 -5.73 -5.22
C GLU A 420 -8.03 -5.19 -5.84
N ALA A 421 -8.96 -4.69 -5.02
CA ALA A 421 -10.20 -4.08 -5.47
C ALA A 421 -9.95 -2.87 -6.40
N LYS A 422 -9.06 -1.97 -5.98
CA LYS A 422 -8.68 -0.79 -6.74
C LYS A 422 -8.07 -1.15 -8.09
N GLU A 423 -7.19 -2.14 -8.12
CA GLU A 423 -6.51 -2.61 -9.33
C GLU A 423 -7.45 -3.33 -10.30
N LEU A 424 -8.37 -4.16 -9.78
CA LEU A 424 -9.40 -4.84 -10.60
C LEU A 424 -10.33 -3.84 -11.30
N LEU A 425 -10.59 -2.69 -10.66
CA LEU A 425 -11.41 -1.64 -11.24
C LEU A 425 -10.67 -0.80 -12.29
N ALA A 426 -9.33 -0.84 -12.32
CA ALA A 426 -8.47 -0.10 -13.26
C ALA A 426 -8.96 1.35 -13.47
N SER A 427 -9.25 2.07 -12.38
CA SER A 427 -9.79 3.44 -12.40
C SER A 427 -11.21 3.66 -12.98
N ARG A 428 -11.86 2.68 -13.64
CA ARG A 428 -13.12 2.87 -14.41
C ARG A 428 -14.37 3.16 -13.58
N THR A 429 -14.46 2.65 -12.36
CA THR A 429 -15.58 2.96 -11.46
C THR A 429 -15.09 3.93 -10.40
N PRO A 430 -15.06 5.25 -10.67
CA PRO A 430 -14.21 6.17 -9.94
C PRO A 430 -14.60 6.31 -8.47
N THR A 431 -15.88 6.23 -8.14
CA THR A 431 -16.36 6.29 -6.75
C THR A 431 -15.86 5.11 -5.93
N THR A 432 -16.08 3.89 -6.41
CA THR A 432 -15.63 2.65 -5.75
C THR A 432 -14.10 2.54 -5.74
N ALA A 433 -13.42 2.98 -6.80
CA ALA A 433 -11.96 3.02 -6.84
C ALA A 433 -11.37 4.02 -5.83
N MET A 434 -12.03 5.17 -5.61
CA MET A 434 -11.64 6.15 -4.59
C MET A 434 -11.86 5.64 -3.17
N GLU A 435 -12.95 4.92 -2.94
CA GLU A 435 -13.22 4.24 -1.67
C GLU A 435 -12.14 3.19 -1.36
N ALA A 436 -11.83 2.34 -2.33
CA ALA A 436 -10.74 1.36 -2.22
C ALA A 436 -9.39 2.04 -1.92
N LEU A 437 -9.08 3.15 -2.61
CA LEU A 437 -7.86 3.93 -2.35
C LEU A 437 -7.82 4.51 -0.93
N ALA A 438 -8.95 5.01 -0.42
CA ALA A 438 -9.05 5.54 0.94
C ALA A 438 -8.77 4.45 1.97
N VAL A 439 -9.47 3.31 1.86
CA VAL A 439 -9.34 2.16 2.77
C VAL A 439 -7.92 1.60 2.72
N GLN A 440 -7.32 1.51 1.53
CA GLN A 440 -5.94 1.07 1.39
C GLN A 440 -4.98 1.94 2.21
N HIS A 441 -5.03 3.26 2.05
CA HIS A 441 -4.11 4.14 2.77
C HIS A 441 -4.37 4.20 4.28
N GLN A 442 -5.62 4.07 4.73
CA GLN A 442 -5.93 3.95 6.16
C GLN A 442 -5.35 2.66 6.74
N ALA A 443 -5.46 1.55 6.01
CA ALA A 443 -4.92 0.26 6.41
C ALA A 443 -3.38 0.25 6.43
N GLU A 444 -2.74 0.88 5.43
CA GLU A 444 -1.28 1.09 5.42
C GLU A 444 -0.83 1.88 6.65
N ILE A 445 -1.50 3.00 6.97
CA ILE A 445 -1.17 3.81 8.16
C ILE A 445 -1.35 3.00 9.44
N SER A 446 -2.45 2.26 9.58
CA SER A 446 -2.67 1.40 10.74
C SER A 446 -1.54 0.39 10.90
N ALA A 447 -1.08 -0.24 9.81
CA ALA A 447 0.05 -1.16 9.84
C ALA A 447 1.35 -0.46 10.25
N GLU A 448 1.62 0.73 9.71
CA GLU A 448 2.82 1.52 10.01
C GLU A 448 2.84 1.98 11.47
N SER A 449 1.73 2.48 12.02
CA SER A 449 1.67 2.97 13.40
C SER A 449 1.69 1.86 14.47
N MET A 450 1.57 0.59 14.08
CA MET A 450 1.56 -0.56 15.00
C MET A 450 2.96 -1.10 15.35
N PHE A 451 4.01 -0.66 14.66
CA PHE A 451 5.38 -1.07 15.03
C PHE A 451 5.91 -0.26 16.20
N TYR A 452 6.45 -0.96 17.19
CA TYR A 452 7.10 -0.32 18.33
C TYR A 452 8.43 0.33 17.92
N GLY A 453 8.72 1.49 18.49
CA GLY A 453 9.98 2.21 18.29
C GLY A 453 10.10 2.99 16.98
N ILE A 454 9.06 2.99 16.13
CA ILE A 454 9.02 3.92 14.99
C ILE A 454 9.06 5.36 15.52
N GLU A 455 9.98 6.15 14.97
CA GLU A 455 10.05 7.59 15.23
C GLU A 455 8.69 8.24 14.92
N TYR A 456 8.28 9.24 15.71
CA TYR A 456 7.02 10.00 15.57
C TYR A 456 6.94 10.87 14.29
N ASN A 457 7.40 10.35 13.15
CA ASN A 457 7.50 11.07 11.88
C ASN A 457 7.25 10.12 10.70
N LEU A 458 6.05 9.56 10.60
CA LEU A 458 5.64 8.85 9.38
C LEU A 458 5.68 9.81 8.19
N ASN A 459 6.19 9.33 7.05
CA ASN A 459 6.36 10.17 5.87
C ASN A 459 5.03 10.42 5.14
N VAL A 460 4.24 11.36 5.67
CA VAL A 460 2.93 11.73 5.12
C VAL A 460 3.03 12.45 3.77
N LYS A 461 4.14 13.15 3.50
CA LYS A 461 4.32 13.94 2.27
C LYS A 461 4.36 13.06 1.03
N ASP A 462 5.11 11.95 1.08
CA ASP A 462 5.20 11.01 -0.04
C ASP A 462 3.84 10.31 -0.27
N ARG A 463 3.11 10.02 0.81
CA ARG A 463 1.73 9.50 0.77
C ARG A 463 0.76 10.48 0.11
N PHE A 464 0.76 11.77 0.45
CA PHE A 464 -0.08 12.77 -0.22
C PHE A 464 0.20 12.88 -1.71
N ARG A 465 1.47 12.75 -2.11
CA ARG A 465 1.85 12.75 -3.52
C ARG A 465 1.33 11.49 -4.23
N ASP A 466 1.37 10.34 -3.58
CA ASP A 466 0.82 9.09 -4.11
C ASP A 466 -0.70 9.19 -4.29
N ILE A 467 -1.42 9.63 -3.26
CA ILE A 467 -2.87 9.89 -3.32
C ILE A 467 -3.21 10.87 -4.45
N ALA A 468 -2.47 11.97 -4.56
CA ALA A 468 -2.70 12.95 -5.61
C ALA A 468 -2.50 12.36 -7.01
N ARG A 469 -1.50 11.49 -7.19
CA ARG A 469 -1.22 10.79 -8.44
C ARG A 469 -2.35 9.82 -8.80
N GLU A 470 -2.77 8.99 -7.85
CA GLU A 470 -3.81 8.00 -8.07
C GLU A 470 -5.19 8.62 -8.26
N VAL A 471 -5.58 9.60 -7.44
CA VAL A 471 -6.84 10.35 -7.62
C VAL A 471 -6.85 11.07 -8.96
N ALA A 472 -5.72 11.59 -9.45
CA ALA A 472 -5.66 12.22 -10.76
C ALA A 472 -5.89 11.22 -11.91
N SER A 473 -5.47 9.96 -11.74
CA SER A 473 -5.75 8.85 -12.66
C SER A 473 -7.22 8.44 -12.61
N ILE A 474 -7.73 8.15 -11.42
CA ILE A 474 -9.14 7.76 -11.22
C ILE A 474 -10.08 8.85 -11.70
N GLY A 475 -9.76 10.10 -11.37
CA GLY A 475 -10.59 11.24 -11.72
C GLY A 475 -10.79 11.42 -13.22
N TYR A 476 -9.92 10.85 -14.06
CA TYR A 476 -9.97 11.00 -15.52
C TYR A 476 -11.22 10.38 -16.14
N TRP A 477 -11.91 9.51 -15.41
CA TRP A 477 -13.21 8.95 -15.80
C TRP A 477 -14.37 9.92 -15.57
N PHE A 478 -14.18 11.00 -14.81
CA PHE A 478 -15.18 12.08 -14.72
C PHE A 478 -15.17 12.97 -15.96
N ARG A 479 -16.33 13.59 -16.24
CA ARG A 479 -16.46 14.61 -17.29
C ARG A 479 -15.40 15.70 -17.14
N PRO A 480 -14.77 16.20 -18.23
CA PRO A 480 -13.69 17.19 -18.16
C PRO A 480 -14.05 18.45 -17.35
N ALA A 481 -15.30 18.89 -17.42
CA ALA A 481 -15.80 20.03 -16.64
C ALA A 481 -15.78 19.79 -15.12
N SER A 482 -16.04 18.56 -14.69
CA SER A 482 -16.08 18.17 -13.27
C SER A 482 -14.73 17.62 -12.78
N TYR A 483 -13.85 17.16 -13.67
CA TYR A 483 -12.56 16.52 -13.37
C TYR A 483 -11.79 17.23 -12.25
N LYS A 484 -11.52 18.54 -12.40
CA LYS A 484 -10.73 19.30 -11.43
C LYS A 484 -11.42 19.42 -10.07
N LYS A 485 -12.75 19.52 -10.06
CA LYS A 485 -13.56 19.66 -8.84
C LYS A 485 -13.62 18.31 -8.11
N SER A 486 -13.95 17.24 -8.82
CA SER A 486 -14.05 15.89 -8.28
C SER A 486 -12.71 15.38 -7.76
N THR A 487 -11.60 15.65 -8.47
CA THR A 487 -10.25 15.25 -8.00
C THR A 487 -9.83 15.96 -6.72
N ILE A 488 -10.13 17.26 -6.57
CA ILE A 488 -9.86 17.97 -5.31
C ILE A 488 -10.73 17.43 -4.19
N ASN A 489 -12.04 17.25 -4.44
CA ASN A 489 -12.97 16.75 -3.44
C ASN A 489 -12.58 15.35 -2.95
N ALA A 490 -12.26 14.44 -3.88
CA ALA A 490 -11.81 13.10 -3.55
C ALA A 490 -10.52 13.09 -2.74
N ARG A 491 -9.53 13.91 -3.11
CA ARG A 491 -8.30 14.06 -2.32
C ARG A 491 -8.60 14.58 -0.92
N LEU A 492 -9.50 15.57 -0.80
CA LEU A 492 -9.89 16.13 0.48
C LEU A 492 -10.52 15.05 1.37
N THR A 493 -11.50 14.31 0.86
CA THR A 493 -12.16 13.23 1.61
C THR A 493 -11.17 12.17 2.07
N ILE A 494 -10.24 11.74 1.21
CA ILE A 494 -9.20 10.78 1.60
C ILE A 494 -8.31 11.38 2.70
N VAL A 495 -7.80 12.60 2.53
CA VAL A 495 -6.92 13.24 3.53
C VAL A 495 -7.62 13.43 4.88
N GLU A 496 -8.90 13.80 4.88
CA GLU A 496 -9.71 13.89 6.11
C GLU A 496 -9.90 12.52 6.77
N SER A 497 -10.08 11.46 5.97
CA SER A 497 -10.19 10.09 6.49
C SER A 497 -8.87 9.59 7.09
N LEU A 498 -7.72 10.01 6.54
CA LEU A 498 -6.40 9.74 7.14
C LEU A 498 -6.18 10.55 8.42
N ALA A 499 -6.61 11.82 8.47
CA ALA A 499 -6.51 12.63 9.68
C ALA A 499 -7.27 12.01 10.85
N ASN A 500 -8.49 11.51 10.60
CA ASN A 500 -9.26 10.80 11.62
C ASN A 500 -8.55 9.49 12.05
N ARG A 501 -7.96 8.76 11.10
CA ARG A 501 -7.24 7.53 11.41
C ARG A 501 -5.98 7.78 12.25
N PHE A 502 -5.20 8.81 11.92
CA PHE A 502 -4.06 9.22 12.74
C PHE A 502 -4.47 9.64 14.15
N ARG A 503 -5.62 10.33 14.28
CA ARG A 503 -6.20 10.67 15.59
C ARG A 503 -6.54 9.43 16.40
N GLU A 504 -7.19 8.44 15.80
CA GLU A 504 -7.50 7.15 16.46
C GLU A 504 -6.24 6.40 16.92
N LEU A 505 -5.12 6.58 16.20
CA LEU A 505 -3.82 5.95 16.49
C LEU A 505 -2.91 6.83 17.37
N ASN A 506 -3.39 7.96 17.88
CA ASN A 506 -2.64 8.94 18.68
C ASN A 506 -1.37 9.48 17.98
N GLN A 507 -1.38 9.60 16.65
CA GLN A 507 -0.29 10.14 15.84
C GLN A 507 -0.55 11.64 15.54
N PHE A 508 -0.28 12.49 16.53
CA PHE A 508 -0.69 13.90 16.51
C PHE A 508 0.01 14.72 15.41
N GLU A 509 1.31 14.52 15.18
CA GLU A 509 2.06 15.32 14.20
C GLU A 509 1.55 15.04 12.77
N GLU A 510 1.33 13.77 12.45
CA GLU A 510 0.77 13.29 11.21
C GLU A 510 -0.67 13.77 10.99
N GLU A 511 -1.50 13.77 12.05
CA GLU A 511 -2.83 14.38 12.00
C GLU A 511 -2.73 15.86 11.62
N HIS A 512 -1.83 16.61 12.25
CA HIS A 512 -1.62 18.03 11.96
C HIS A 512 -1.20 18.27 10.49
N TYR A 513 -0.31 17.44 9.95
CA TYR A 513 0.04 17.50 8.52
C TYR A 513 -1.16 17.22 7.62
N CYS A 514 -2.02 16.27 7.98
CA CYS A 514 -3.27 15.99 7.23
C CYS A 514 -4.25 17.15 7.30
N LEU A 515 -4.46 17.76 8.46
CA LEU A 515 -5.34 18.92 8.61
C LEU A 515 -4.83 20.14 7.83
N ALA A 516 -3.52 20.36 7.81
CA ALA A 516 -2.90 21.42 7.00
C ALA A 516 -3.12 21.19 5.49
N GLU A 517 -2.91 19.96 5.01
CA GLU A 517 -3.16 19.59 3.62
C GLU A 517 -4.66 19.68 3.26
N ALA A 518 -5.55 19.23 4.13
CA ALA A 518 -7.00 19.34 3.96
C ALA A 518 -7.44 20.81 3.83
N ARG A 519 -6.91 21.70 4.69
CA ARG A 519 -7.15 23.14 4.62
C ARG A 519 -6.71 23.72 3.28
N ARG A 520 -5.49 23.38 2.82
CA ARG A 520 -4.99 23.80 1.51
C ARG A 520 -5.93 23.37 0.39
N LEU A 521 -6.40 22.11 0.41
CA LEU A 521 -7.33 21.57 -0.57
C LEU A 521 -8.69 22.26 -0.53
N ARG A 522 -9.24 22.56 0.65
CA ARG A 522 -10.49 23.32 0.82
C ARG A 522 -10.38 24.73 0.25
N PHE A 523 -9.27 25.42 0.50
CA PHE A 523 -9.02 26.74 -0.07
C PHE A 523 -8.89 26.69 -1.60
N ASP A 524 -8.13 25.73 -2.13
CA ASP A 524 -8.01 25.55 -3.57
C ASP A 524 -9.36 25.18 -4.22
N PHE A 525 -10.22 24.42 -3.53
CA PHE A 525 -11.58 24.12 -3.97
C PHE A 525 -12.47 25.37 -4.00
N TRP A 526 -12.48 26.14 -2.90
CA TRP A 526 -13.27 27.36 -2.76
C TRP A 526 -12.90 28.41 -3.82
N LEU A 527 -11.60 28.64 -4.01
CA LEU A 527 -11.07 29.57 -5.04
C LEU A 527 -11.46 29.17 -6.47
N ARG A 528 -11.67 27.87 -6.72
CA ARG A 528 -12.07 27.34 -8.03
C ARG A 528 -13.57 27.28 -8.23
N GLN A 529 -14.37 27.33 -7.16
CA GLN A 529 -15.81 27.18 -7.23
C GLN A 529 -16.48 28.32 -8.00
N LYS A 530 -16.02 29.57 -7.78
CA LYS A 530 -16.56 30.76 -8.44
C LYS A 530 -15.45 31.74 -8.79
N TRP A 531 -15.53 32.38 -9.95
CA TRP A 531 -14.47 33.25 -10.47
C TRP A 531 -14.24 34.49 -9.59
N TYR A 532 -15.28 35.00 -8.94
CA TYR A 532 -15.21 36.18 -8.07
C TYR A 532 -14.52 35.91 -6.72
N HIS A 533 -14.16 34.67 -6.40
CA HIS A 533 -13.30 34.36 -5.25
C HIS A 533 -11.82 34.61 -5.53
N ARG A 534 -11.42 34.75 -6.81
CA ARG A 534 -10.01 34.94 -7.21
C ARG A 534 -9.34 36.19 -6.60
N PRO A 535 -10.01 37.35 -6.43
CA PRO A 535 -9.42 38.50 -5.74
C PRO A 535 -9.05 38.23 -4.28
N ALA A 536 -9.70 37.26 -3.62
CA ALA A 536 -9.37 36.85 -2.26
C ALA A 536 -8.19 35.86 -2.19
N TRP A 537 -7.67 35.40 -3.34
CA TRP A 537 -6.52 34.48 -3.41
C TRP A 537 -5.30 34.91 -2.57
N PRO A 538 -4.79 36.16 -2.64
CA PRO A 538 -3.63 36.56 -1.83
C PRO A 538 -3.93 36.48 -0.33
N PHE A 539 -5.12 36.88 0.09
CA PHE A 539 -5.55 36.79 1.48
C PHE A 539 -5.62 35.33 1.96
N VAL A 540 -6.23 34.45 1.15
CA VAL A 540 -6.33 33.02 1.48
C VAL A 540 -4.96 32.33 1.47
N LYS A 541 -4.04 32.72 0.59
CA LYS A 541 -2.66 32.18 0.59
C LYS A 541 -1.84 32.71 1.77
N TYR A 542 -2.07 33.95 2.17
CA TYR A 542 -1.48 34.51 3.38
C TYR A 542 -1.96 33.75 4.62
N THR A 543 -3.27 33.54 4.79
CA THR A 543 -3.79 32.77 5.93
C THR A 543 -3.35 31.31 5.92
N ASP A 544 -3.29 30.66 4.76
CA ASP A 544 -2.69 29.32 4.60
C ASP A 544 -1.21 29.30 5.02
N PHE A 545 -0.43 30.30 4.59
CA PHE A 545 0.98 30.43 4.98
C PHE A 545 1.17 30.59 6.49
N LEU A 546 0.37 31.48 7.10
CA LEU A 546 0.37 31.73 8.54
C LEU A 546 0.02 30.46 9.35
N LEU A 547 -0.99 29.71 8.92
CA LEU A 547 -1.51 28.56 9.65
C LEU A 547 -0.72 27.25 9.41
N ARG A 548 0.35 27.27 8.61
CA ARG A 548 1.20 26.09 8.36
C ARG A 548 2.18 25.80 9.49
N SER A 549 2.65 26.82 10.19
CA SER A 549 3.62 26.68 11.28
C SER A 549 3.58 27.91 12.18
N LEU A 550 3.75 27.70 13.49
CA LEU A 550 3.89 28.79 14.45
C LEU A 550 5.07 29.72 14.09
N TRP A 551 6.16 29.18 13.53
CA TRP A 551 7.30 29.98 13.08
C TRP A 551 6.96 30.90 11.91
N ASN A 552 6.12 30.45 10.97
CA ASN A 552 5.67 31.32 9.87
C ASN A 552 4.84 32.48 10.40
N LEU A 553 4.02 32.22 11.41
CA LEU A 553 3.19 33.23 12.04
C LEU A 553 4.03 34.25 12.80
N PHE A 554 5.00 33.79 13.60
CA PHE A 554 5.95 34.67 14.26
C PHE A 554 6.77 35.49 13.26
N ALA A 555 7.31 34.85 12.21
CA ALA A 555 8.05 35.52 11.16
C ALA A 555 7.20 36.55 10.41
N ALA A 556 5.91 36.28 10.19
CA ALA A 556 5.00 37.23 9.58
C ALA A 556 4.72 38.44 10.48
N VAL A 557 4.56 38.24 11.80
CA VAL A 557 4.44 39.35 12.76
C VAL A 557 5.69 40.23 12.70
N VAL A 558 6.88 39.64 12.81
CA VAL A 558 8.15 40.38 12.71
C VAL A 558 8.28 41.11 11.38
N LEU A 559 7.94 40.45 10.27
CA LEU A 559 7.97 41.04 8.94
C LEU A 559 7.04 42.27 8.84
N TRP A 560 5.80 42.16 9.32
CA TRP A 560 4.87 43.30 9.31
C TRP A 560 5.33 44.44 10.20
N LEU A 561 5.90 44.15 11.38
CA LEU A 561 6.49 45.18 12.23
C LEU A 561 7.61 45.93 11.52
N ILE A 562 8.49 45.23 10.80
CA ILE A 562 9.56 45.86 10.02
C ILE A 562 8.99 46.68 8.86
N VAL A 563 7.99 46.16 8.15
CA VAL A 563 7.34 46.86 7.03
C VAL A 563 6.69 48.16 7.51
N PHE A 564 5.87 48.12 8.57
CA PHE A 564 5.21 49.31 9.10
C PHE A 564 6.19 50.29 9.75
N ALA A 565 7.22 49.79 10.46
CA ALA A 565 8.31 50.62 10.95
C ALA A 565 9.02 51.36 9.80
N GLY A 566 9.26 50.68 8.67
CA GLY A 566 9.80 51.30 7.46
C GLY A 566 8.89 52.39 6.90
N VAL A 567 7.58 52.15 6.84
CA VAL A 567 6.60 53.16 6.39
C VAL A 567 6.54 54.35 7.34
N TYR A 568 6.57 54.14 8.66
CA TYR A 568 6.60 55.21 9.66
C TYR A 568 7.90 56.00 9.63
N CYS A 569 9.04 55.33 9.49
CA CYS A 569 10.33 55.99 9.34
C CYS A 569 10.34 56.88 8.08
N TRP A 570 9.84 56.37 6.96
CA TRP A 570 9.77 57.12 5.72
C TRP A 570 8.74 58.25 5.75
N GLY A 571 7.57 58.03 6.36
CA GLY A 571 6.44 58.95 6.35
C GLY A 571 6.46 60.04 7.43
N LYS A 572 6.98 59.75 8.63
CA LYS A 572 6.88 60.63 9.81
C LYS A 572 8.23 61.24 10.21
N HIS A 573 9.29 60.44 10.24
CA HIS A 573 10.58 60.86 10.81
C HIS A 573 11.63 61.26 9.76
N GLY A 574 11.50 60.80 8.51
CA GLY A 574 12.54 60.90 7.50
C GLY A 574 13.67 59.87 7.73
N ILE A 575 14.45 59.55 6.69
CA ILE A 575 15.47 58.47 6.71
C ILE A 575 16.74 58.86 7.52
N ALA A 576 16.73 59.98 8.24
CA ALA A 576 17.92 60.52 8.91
C ALA A 576 18.08 59.98 10.34
N GLY A 577 18.86 58.92 10.52
CA GLY A 577 19.38 58.51 11.84
C GLY A 577 18.75 57.25 12.46
N PHE A 578 19.52 56.57 13.30
CA PHE A 578 19.11 55.32 13.97
C PHE A 578 17.95 55.53 14.96
N ASP A 579 17.93 56.67 15.66
CA ASP A 579 16.88 56.99 16.63
C ASP A 579 15.49 57.07 15.97
N ASN A 580 15.42 57.57 14.74
CA ASN A 580 14.19 57.65 13.96
C ASN A 580 13.68 56.26 13.52
N ILE A 581 14.60 55.33 13.21
CA ILE A 581 14.24 53.93 12.90
C ILE A 581 13.74 53.24 14.18
N TYR A 582 14.42 53.44 15.30
CA TYR A 582 14.03 52.86 16.59
C TYR A 582 12.65 53.35 17.03
N ASN A 583 12.41 54.67 16.98
CA ASN A 583 11.11 55.26 17.33
C ASN A 583 9.99 54.78 16.38
N ALA A 584 10.25 54.70 15.08
CA ALA A 584 9.27 54.15 14.13
C ALA A 584 8.94 52.67 14.42
N PHE A 585 9.94 51.89 14.84
CA PHE A 585 9.76 50.48 15.22
C PHE A 585 8.98 50.33 16.53
N THR A 586 9.25 51.15 17.54
CA THR A 586 8.50 51.12 18.80
C THR A 586 7.05 51.56 18.60
N GLU A 587 6.80 52.63 17.81
CA GLU A 587 5.45 53.07 17.45
C GLU A 587 4.67 51.99 16.66
N SER A 588 5.33 51.36 15.69
CA SER A 588 4.75 50.23 14.94
C SER A 588 4.42 49.06 15.87
N THR A 589 5.31 48.73 16.80
CA THR A 589 5.12 47.63 17.75
C THR A 589 3.98 47.93 18.72
N ALA A 590 3.94 49.12 19.31
CA ALA A 590 2.88 49.57 20.19
C ALA A 590 1.52 49.47 19.48
N PHE A 591 1.37 50.13 18.32
CA PHE A 591 0.12 50.08 17.55
C PHE A 591 -0.28 48.65 17.17
N PHE A 592 0.68 47.80 16.77
CA PHE A 592 0.39 46.44 16.33
C PHE A 592 -0.21 45.57 17.44
N PHE A 593 0.22 45.74 18.70
CA PHE A 593 -0.24 44.91 19.81
C PHE A 593 -1.36 45.55 20.63
N THR A 594 -1.39 46.88 20.76
CA THR A 594 -2.36 47.59 21.62
C THR A 594 -3.48 48.28 20.84
N LEU A 595 -3.30 48.51 19.53
CA LEU A 595 -4.15 49.38 18.71
C LEU A 595 -4.25 50.82 19.26
N GLU A 596 -3.32 51.24 20.12
CA GLU A 596 -3.26 52.61 20.64
C GLU A 596 -2.89 53.60 19.53
N GLN A 597 -3.57 54.74 19.51
CA GLN A 597 -3.39 55.75 18.45
C GLN A 597 -1.95 56.28 18.42
N VAL A 598 -1.28 56.12 17.28
CA VAL A 598 0.03 56.72 17.02
C VAL A 598 -0.14 58.23 16.81
N SER A 599 0.74 59.02 17.41
CA SER A 599 0.74 60.48 17.28
C SER A 599 0.74 60.91 15.80
N GLU A 600 -0.11 61.89 15.46
CA GLU A 600 -0.26 62.39 14.08
C GLU A 600 1.14 62.76 13.52
N PRO A 601 1.46 62.39 12.27
CA PRO A 601 2.68 62.86 11.65
C PRO A 601 2.63 64.39 11.63
N GLY A 602 3.77 65.05 11.86
CA GLY A 602 3.89 66.49 11.60
C GLY A 602 3.58 66.81 10.13
N GLU A 603 3.80 68.05 9.67
CA GLU A 603 3.61 68.46 8.26
C GLU A 603 4.57 67.77 7.25
N ALA A 604 4.85 66.48 7.42
CA ALA A 604 5.77 65.67 6.64
C ALA A 604 5.23 65.36 5.23
N LEU A 605 6.16 65.43 4.27
CA LEU A 605 5.99 65.69 2.83
C LEU A 605 5.25 64.65 1.98
N LEU A 606 5.01 63.42 2.43
CA LEU A 606 4.51 62.32 1.56
C LEU A 606 3.07 61.88 1.84
N PHE A 607 2.55 62.11 3.04
CA PHE A 607 1.18 61.73 3.45
C PHE A 607 0.33 62.95 3.80
N GLY A 608 0.54 64.09 3.12
CA GLY A 608 -0.05 65.40 3.44
C GLY A 608 -1.58 65.49 3.49
N SER A 609 -2.29 64.37 3.33
CA SER A 609 -3.72 64.25 3.62
C SER A 609 -3.92 63.27 4.77
N LYS A 610 -4.59 63.75 5.84
CA LYS A 610 -5.05 62.94 6.99
C LYS A 610 -5.72 61.63 6.59
N ASN A 611 -6.34 61.59 5.41
CA ASN A 611 -7.00 60.40 4.89
C ASN A 611 -6.02 59.26 4.59
N TYR A 612 -4.81 59.55 4.10
CA TYR A 612 -3.81 58.50 3.83
C TYR A 612 -3.22 57.93 5.12
N TRP A 613 -3.00 58.78 6.14
CA TRP A 613 -2.56 58.33 7.45
C TRP A 613 -3.60 57.43 8.12
N ASN A 614 -4.86 57.86 8.11
CA ASN A 614 -5.97 57.05 8.64
C ASN A 614 -6.14 55.73 7.87
N LEU A 615 -5.93 55.73 6.56
CA LEU A 615 -5.95 54.51 5.75
C LEU A 615 -4.79 53.57 6.14
N LEU A 616 -3.58 54.10 6.35
CA LEU A 616 -2.42 53.31 6.79
C LEU A 616 -2.68 52.67 8.16
N LEU A 617 -3.16 53.46 9.14
CA LEU A 617 -3.52 52.95 10.47
C LEU A 617 -4.63 51.89 10.39
N ALA A 618 -5.64 52.10 9.55
CA ALA A 618 -6.70 51.12 9.33
C ALA A 618 -6.18 49.81 8.72
N VAL A 619 -5.26 49.89 7.75
CA VAL A 619 -4.62 48.72 7.13
C VAL A 619 -3.75 47.99 8.15
N GLN A 620 -2.92 48.69 8.92
CA GLN A 620 -2.13 48.08 9.99
C GLN A 620 -3.04 47.42 11.02
N GLY A 621 -4.09 48.10 11.48
CA GLY A 621 -5.03 47.57 12.46
C GLY A 621 -5.71 46.29 11.98
N LEU A 622 -6.12 46.24 10.70
CA LEU A 622 -6.69 45.04 10.10
C LEU A 622 -5.69 43.87 10.07
N VAL A 623 -4.45 44.14 9.68
CA VAL A 623 -3.37 43.13 9.62
C VAL A 623 -3.02 42.63 11.02
N SER A 624 -2.88 43.54 11.99
CA SER A 624 -2.63 43.25 13.40
C SER A 624 -3.71 42.37 13.99
N PHE A 625 -4.98 42.80 13.88
CA PHE A 625 -6.12 42.06 14.40
C PHE A 625 -6.22 40.66 13.78
N SER A 626 -6.06 40.55 12.45
CA SER A 626 -6.11 39.26 11.76
C SER A 626 -4.97 38.34 12.17
N THR A 627 -3.74 38.85 12.25
CA THR A 627 -2.55 38.04 12.54
C THR A 627 -2.51 37.62 14.01
N LEU A 628 -2.85 38.53 14.93
CA LEU A 628 -2.96 38.23 16.37
C LEU A 628 -4.14 37.30 16.66
N GLY A 629 -5.29 37.50 16.02
CA GLY A 629 -6.43 36.61 16.15
C GLY A 629 -6.09 35.18 15.70
N LEU A 630 -5.39 35.03 14.57
CA LEU A 630 -4.89 33.73 14.12
C LEU A 630 -3.86 33.15 15.08
N PHE A 631 -2.97 33.97 15.65
CA PHE A 631 -1.99 33.54 16.64
C PHE A 631 -2.64 33.01 17.91
N LEU A 632 -3.56 33.77 18.49
CA LEU A 632 -4.31 33.36 19.68
C LEU A 632 -5.11 32.08 19.41
N THR A 633 -5.78 31.99 18.25
CA THR A 633 -6.54 30.78 17.89
C THR A 633 -5.62 29.57 17.72
N HIS A 634 -4.48 29.74 17.06
CA HIS A 634 -3.53 28.65 16.84
C HIS A 634 -2.87 28.20 18.14
N PHE A 635 -2.47 29.16 18.98
CA PHE A 635 -1.92 28.91 20.31
C PHE A 635 -2.94 28.21 21.22
N TYR A 636 -4.20 28.68 21.22
CA TYR A 636 -5.28 28.04 21.95
C TYR A 636 -5.49 26.59 21.50
N MET A 637 -5.54 26.31 20.19
CA MET A 637 -5.67 24.94 19.68
C MET A 637 -4.50 24.02 20.08
N ILE A 638 -3.29 24.58 20.22
CA ILE A 638 -2.12 23.82 20.69
C ILE A 638 -2.23 23.54 22.19
N ILE A 639 -2.67 24.52 22.99
CA ILE A 639 -2.81 24.37 24.44
C ILE A 639 -3.99 23.47 24.80
N SER A 640 -5.16 23.68 24.21
CA SER A 640 -6.39 22.97 24.57
C SER A 640 -6.38 21.48 24.23
N ARG A 641 -5.38 21.02 23.48
CA ARG A 641 -5.19 19.62 23.08
C ARG A 641 -4.15 18.88 23.92
N LYS A 642 -3.37 19.60 24.72
CA LYS A 642 -2.53 19.03 25.79
C LYS A 642 -3.37 18.93 27.05
#